data_AF-A0A519E5S5-F1
#
_entry.id   AF-A0A519E5S5-F1
#
_cell.length_a   1.000
_cell.length_b   1.000
_cell.length_c   1.000
_cell.angle_alpha   90.00
_cell.angle_beta   90.00
_cell.angle_gamma   90.00
#
_symmetry.space_group_name_H-M   'P 1'
#
loop_
_entity.id
_entity.type
_entity.pdbx_description
1 polymer ?
#
loop_
_entity_poly.entity_id
_entity_poly.type
_entity_poly.pdbx_seq_one_letter_code
_entity_poly.pdbx_strand_id
1 'polypeptide(L)'
;MRRPIIDSMRRTGRPPRQRSTRPVVRRHVLAAAAGLAGMAALPPAGAQVPAPAALPQGHALRAGDVRVATPGPGRMVITQTTERAAIAWQGFDIGASASVTFVQPGGTSVVVNRVIGAERSQILGRLSANGQVFLLNENGVIFGPDSLVVAGALGVSTRRQAGDGWTGLDVQELREPGGGAAIDLQGHVRLHRGGIALLQGGTVHLRGLQAPGGSLWVRGGDVSVGMSGDEVRLGAPVAIEATSTATDPSFAGEMGGVDIDAAGKLEVAAPLIVGGEVGRGGQVRLVGQTVNVGNVHVASTANDGGTIEIVGRDGVTLSGGLDARGARDGGRIMARAAGGIVGDGGHVSVQGGRRGGEFTVDASSITWRHGGVDATGRLQGGSVRLHATGALPAAALQLAGRQEFNANAIQAGHGGSVSLSSETGMVAQKGVRLSVEGAGETGRSGTIEVLARSGERPRPTVVFGSTPGGSLHLGARAWEIGDGDPPPSGDPPATLDPSVGRLAARELSVWLDRERAVQLTAADELVVKRPVVTTNDASGMLSLTGGRVSLAADIQRIAGDVVLRADRRSTQAQPPSIRMQPGTAIRAPASTVSFLLPGDPSTKAAGPAAPVLTLDVVQADHLVVDASGAGLDLVGADKRYDGGTQVAVERVALSGVEFLPTSNLRPGVEAAFVDKQAGPAKTVHFRAWLTGYDGEERAGLRTPGRESRQGGGVPDAGSEPIWETVAAIHPVPLSVAGVVQPKTADGTLDAQVTLSLSADPLPGDAVTVVHGAAEFDDAGPGEGRTVTVRDVRLGGRDGGNYVVPSTLTLNGLRIDPAPEGTVRPGVVEKPDPERTPDRNAQPDPNAQPDPNGQPDTNGQPDTNGQPDTNGKHGLIEMPGSIETPASIGKPGSGAKPVFVVDPGGAGTSGRSTRAVGVSIGGCGAVSGCVHALGQFRPPGRPCEERPLADLLKPPASPLKVDQGVCRLKERSSEEGKP
;
A
#
# COMPACT_ATOMS: atom_id res chain seq x y z
N MET A 1 -56.14 3.26 -55.53
CA MET A 1 -57.44 3.99 -55.68
C MET A 1 -58.41 3.54 -54.58
N ARG A 2 -59.46 4.34 -54.31
CA ARG A 2 -60.73 4.06 -53.58
C ARG A 2 -60.83 2.92 -52.52
N ARG A 3 -61.40 3.27 -51.35
CA ARG A 3 -62.02 2.36 -50.35
C ARG A 3 -63.33 1.74 -50.86
N PRO A 4 -63.70 0.51 -50.45
CA PRO A 4 -64.92 0.30 -49.61
C PRO A 4 -64.70 0.06 -48.09
N ILE A 5 -65.72 -0.46 -47.37
CA ILE A 5 -66.06 -0.09 -45.98
C ILE A 5 -67.00 -1.14 -45.29
N ILE A 6 -66.86 -1.38 -43.96
CA ILE A 6 -67.85 -1.97 -42.99
C ILE A 6 -68.17 -3.51 -43.12
N ASP A 7 -68.42 -4.35 -42.08
CA ASP A 7 -68.61 -4.15 -40.61
C ASP A 7 -68.17 -5.34 -39.68
N SER A 8 -68.02 -5.00 -38.38
CA SER A 8 -68.47 -5.76 -37.18
C SER A 8 -67.63 -6.85 -36.46
N MET A 9 -67.88 -6.92 -35.14
CA MET A 9 -67.73 -8.05 -34.17
C MET A 9 -66.41 -8.31 -33.40
N ARG A 10 -66.33 -7.61 -32.24
CA ARG A 10 -66.09 -8.15 -30.86
C ARG A 10 -64.69 -8.55 -30.35
N ARG A 11 -64.55 -8.32 -29.03
CA ARG A 11 -63.56 -8.83 -28.03
C ARG A 11 -62.11 -8.33 -28.11
N THR A 12 -61.85 -7.23 -27.40
CA THR A 12 -60.56 -6.94 -26.74
C THR A 12 -60.58 -7.44 -25.28
N GLY A 13 -59.46 -7.95 -24.77
CA GLY A 13 -59.27 -8.28 -23.35
C GLY A 13 -57.88 -7.86 -22.86
N ARG A 14 -57.80 -7.21 -21.69
CA ARG A 14 -56.53 -6.71 -21.11
C ARG A 14 -56.58 -6.79 -19.56
N PRO A 15 -55.63 -7.48 -18.90
CA PRO A 15 -55.55 -7.61 -17.43
C PRO A 15 -54.99 -6.33 -16.74
N PRO A 16 -55.01 -6.23 -15.39
CA PRO A 16 -55.51 -5.01 -14.75
C PRO A 16 -54.49 -4.15 -13.97
N ARG A 17 -54.96 -2.98 -13.51
CA ARG A 17 -54.35 -2.18 -12.43
C ARG A 17 -55.27 -2.20 -11.21
N GLN A 18 -54.71 -2.36 -10.01
CA GLN A 18 -55.41 -2.10 -8.74
C GLN A 18 -55.03 -0.73 -8.17
N ARG A 19 -55.92 -0.17 -7.33
CA ARG A 19 -55.75 1.08 -6.59
C ARG A 19 -55.77 0.78 -5.09
N SER A 20 -54.97 1.52 -4.31
CA SER A 20 -55.12 1.56 -2.85
C SER A 20 -56.32 2.43 -2.45
N THR A 21 -56.85 2.20 -1.25
CA THR A 21 -58.13 2.74 -0.76
C THR A 21 -57.95 3.77 0.37
N ARG A 22 -58.96 4.63 0.58
CA ARG A 22 -59.16 5.44 1.78
C ARG A 22 -60.64 5.34 2.22
N PRO A 23 -60.95 5.15 3.51
CA PRO A 23 -62.33 5.06 3.99
C PRO A 23 -62.95 6.44 4.27
N VAL A 24 -64.29 6.50 4.31
CA VAL A 24 -65.09 7.71 4.65
C VAL A 24 -66.32 7.32 5.47
N VAL A 25 -66.51 7.96 6.63
CA VAL A 25 -67.76 7.94 7.44
C VAL A 25 -67.92 9.36 8.01
N ARG A 26 -68.76 10.22 7.41
CA ARG A 26 -70.20 10.47 7.67
C ARG A 26 -70.53 11.19 8.99
N ARG A 27 -71.39 12.20 8.89
CA ARG A 27 -71.88 13.09 9.96
C ARG A 27 -73.17 12.56 10.60
N HIS A 28 -73.41 12.95 11.86
CA HIS A 28 -74.76 13.20 12.39
C HIS A 28 -74.77 14.55 13.15
N VAL A 29 -75.96 15.14 13.32
CA VAL A 29 -76.18 16.45 13.96
C VAL A 29 -77.46 16.36 14.80
N LEU A 30 -77.43 16.86 16.03
CA LEU A 30 -78.59 17.28 16.84
C LEU A 30 -78.07 18.15 18.01
N ALA A 31 -78.94 18.98 18.61
CA ALA A 31 -78.51 20.08 19.48
C ALA A 31 -79.46 20.34 20.67
N ALA A 32 -78.87 20.63 21.84
CA ALA A 32 -79.44 21.27 23.05
C ALA A 32 -78.33 21.35 24.12
N ALA A 33 -78.34 22.21 25.15
CA ALA A 33 -78.86 23.57 25.29
C ALA A 33 -78.22 24.22 26.54
N ALA A 34 -78.08 25.55 26.55
CA ALA A 34 -77.77 26.47 27.67
C ALA A 34 -77.09 25.95 28.97
N GLY A 35 -75.88 26.48 29.26
CA GLY A 35 -75.21 26.46 30.58
C GLY A 35 -74.36 27.73 30.77
N LEU A 36 -74.28 28.27 31.99
CA LEU A 36 -73.73 29.61 32.26
C LEU A 36 -72.22 29.63 32.62
N ALA A 37 -71.67 30.86 32.59
CA ALA A 37 -70.51 31.32 33.35
C ALA A 37 -69.08 30.85 32.97
N GLY A 38 -68.44 31.62 32.09
CA GLY A 38 -67.47 32.60 32.59
C GLY A 38 -66.15 32.09 33.18
N MET A 39 -65.33 31.40 32.39
CA MET A 39 -63.87 31.56 32.49
C MET A 39 -63.34 32.19 31.21
N ALA A 40 -62.49 33.21 31.36
CA ALA A 40 -61.78 33.78 30.23
C ALA A 40 -60.76 32.75 29.72
N ALA A 41 -60.96 32.27 28.50
CA ALA A 41 -59.96 31.47 27.81
C ALA A 41 -58.75 32.35 27.52
N LEU A 42 -57.74 32.28 28.39
CA LEU A 42 -56.38 32.74 28.06
C LEU A 42 -55.99 32.08 26.72
N PRO A 43 -55.64 32.84 25.68
CA PRO A 43 -55.09 32.23 24.48
C PRO A 43 -53.82 31.47 24.89
N PRO A 44 -53.56 30.28 24.32
CA PRO A 44 -52.33 29.56 24.61
C PRO A 44 -51.13 30.45 24.29
N ALA A 45 -50.09 30.39 25.13
CA ALA A 45 -48.91 31.24 25.03
C ALA A 45 -48.04 30.88 23.81
N GLY A 46 -48.50 31.24 22.62
CA GLY A 46 -47.64 31.40 21.46
C GLY A 46 -46.69 32.58 21.70
N ALA A 47 -45.40 32.38 21.47
CA ALA A 47 -44.36 33.38 21.73
C ALA A 47 -44.75 34.75 21.13
N GLN A 48 -44.91 35.75 21.99
CA GLN A 48 -45.30 37.08 21.54
C GLN A 48 -44.18 37.69 20.70
N VAL A 49 -44.54 38.28 19.57
CA VAL A 49 -43.59 39.08 18.78
C VAL A 49 -43.22 40.30 19.64
N PRO A 50 -41.92 40.58 19.89
CA PRO A 50 -41.53 41.70 20.73
C PRO A 50 -42.04 43.02 20.14
N ALA A 51 -42.40 43.97 21.02
CA ALA A 51 -42.76 45.31 20.58
C ALA A 51 -41.64 45.91 19.70
N PRO A 52 -41.93 46.76 18.69
CA PRO A 52 -40.91 47.24 17.75
C PRO A 52 -39.70 47.90 18.41
N ALA A 53 -39.89 48.56 19.55
CA ALA A 53 -38.84 49.20 20.36
C ALA A 53 -38.37 48.35 21.56
N ALA A 54 -38.64 47.05 21.59
CA ALA A 54 -38.21 46.16 22.66
C ALA A 54 -36.67 46.04 22.73
N LEU A 55 -36.18 45.90 23.96
CA LEU A 55 -34.76 45.80 24.31
C LEU A 55 -34.56 44.67 25.34
N PRO A 56 -33.32 44.17 25.52
CA PRO A 56 -33.00 43.17 26.55
C PRO A 56 -33.35 43.65 27.97
N GLN A 57 -33.77 42.72 28.83
CA GLN A 57 -34.40 43.02 30.13
C GLN A 57 -33.79 42.22 31.30
N GLY A 58 -33.80 42.82 32.48
CA GLY A 58 -33.39 42.18 33.73
C GLY A 58 -31.94 41.70 33.72
N HIS A 59 -30.99 42.60 33.41
CA HIS A 59 -29.57 42.26 33.44
C HIS A 59 -29.03 42.12 34.87
N ALA A 60 -28.13 41.17 35.06
CA ALA A 60 -27.27 41.05 36.22
C ALA A 60 -25.85 40.73 35.76
N LEU A 61 -24.89 41.57 36.16
CA LEU A 61 -23.47 41.34 35.90
C LEU A 61 -22.99 40.08 36.66
N ARG A 62 -22.13 39.28 36.02
CA ARG A 62 -21.54 38.06 36.59
C ARG A 62 -20.01 38.12 36.63
N ALA A 63 -19.38 38.75 35.65
CA ALA A 63 -17.94 39.05 35.63
C ALA A 63 -17.62 40.23 34.71
N GLY A 64 -16.46 40.86 34.92
CA GLY A 64 -16.03 42.08 34.23
C GLY A 64 -16.68 43.35 34.81
N ASP A 65 -16.49 44.47 34.12
CA ASP A 65 -17.21 45.73 34.39
C ASP A 65 -17.92 46.20 33.11
N VAL A 66 -19.20 46.54 33.28
CA VAL A 66 -20.15 46.85 32.20
C VAL A 66 -21.19 47.86 32.69
N ARG A 67 -21.37 48.95 31.94
CA ARG A 67 -22.45 49.92 32.11
C ARG A 67 -23.49 49.77 31.00
N VAL A 68 -24.73 49.44 31.37
CA VAL A 68 -25.89 49.48 30.46
C VAL A 68 -26.55 50.86 30.52
N ALA A 69 -26.91 51.42 29.36
CA ALA A 69 -27.62 52.70 29.24
C ALA A 69 -28.66 52.65 28.11
N THR A 70 -29.81 53.29 28.31
CA THR A 70 -30.89 53.39 27.30
C THR A 70 -31.11 54.84 26.89
N PRO A 71 -30.28 55.41 25.99
CA PRO A 71 -30.30 56.84 25.66
C PRO A 71 -31.52 57.32 24.83
N GLY A 72 -32.47 56.44 24.52
CA GLY A 72 -33.73 56.79 23.87
C GLY A 72 -34.62 55.56 23.65
N PRO A 73 -35.89 55.74 23.23
CA PRO A 73 -36.79 54.64 22.92
C PRO A 73 -36.17 53.66 21.91
N GLY A 74 -36.18 52.35 22.22
CA GLY A 74 -35.60 51.32 21.36
C GLY A 74 -34.09 51.38 21.17
N ARG A 75 -33.34 52.16 21.97
CA ARG A 75 -31.87 52.22 21.88
C ARG A 75 -31.21 51.86 23.19
N MET A 76 -30.31 50.88 23.16
CA MET A 76 -29.44 50.48 24.26
C MET A 76 -27.97 50.57 23.84
N VAL A 77 -27.13 51.05 24.76
CA VAL A 77 -25.67 51.04 24.67
C VAL A 77 -25.13 50.32 25.89
N ILE A 78 -24.22 49.37 25.67
CA ILE A 78 -23.60 48.52 26.68
C ILE A 78 -22.09 48.78 26.61
N THR A 79 -21.57 49.58 27.53
CA THR A 79 -20.15 49.94 27.58
C THR A 79 -19.41 48.98 28.52
N GLN A 80 -18.56 48.13 27.96
CA GLN A 80 -17.66 47.21 28.66
C GLN A 80 -16.27 47.86 28.80
N THR A 81 -15.67 47.76 29.98
CA THR A 81 -14.35 48.34 30.29
C THR A 81 -13.26 47.28 30.50
N THR A 82 -13.62 46.04 30.82
CA THR A 82 -12.71 44.89 30.97
C THR A 82 -12.61 44.07 29.70
N GLU A 83 -11.49 43.37 29.46
CA GLU A 83 -11.33 42.53 28.24
C GLU A 83 -12.33 41.37 28.12
N ARG A 84 -12.84 40.87 29.24
CA ARG A 84 -13.91 39.86 29.29
C ARG A 84 -15.03 40.34 30.20
N ALA A 85 -16.27 40.09 29.80
CA ALA A 85 -17.47 40.38 30.58
C ALA A 85 -18.54 39.30 30.42
N ALA A 86 -19.32 39.09 31.46
CA ALA A 86 -20.38 38.08 31.54
C ALA A 86 -21.65 38.70 32.13
N ILE A 87 -22.77 38.62 31.40
CA ILE A 87 -24.04 39.25 31.76
C ILE A 87 -25.15 38.20 31.69
N ALA A 88 -25.87 37.99 32.80
CA ALA A 88 -27.11 37.22 32.83
C ALA A 88 -28.30 38.15 32.51
N TRP A 89 -29.29 37.67 31.77
CA TRP A 89 -30.47 38.43 31.32
C TRP A 89 -31.75 37.63 31.55
N GLN A 90 -32.82 38.27 32.03
CA GLN A 90 -34.15 37.63 32.10
C GLN A 90 -34.77 37.43 30.71
N GLY A 91 -34.55 38.37 29.80
CA GLY A 91 -34.88 38.25 28.38
C GLY A 91 -33.90 39.02 27.52
N PHE A 92 -33.60 38.53 26.31
CA PHE A 92 -32.69 39.20 25.37
C PHE A 92 -33.35 39.22 23.99
N ASP A 93 -34.13 40.28 23.76
CA ASP A 93 -34.85 40.57 22.52
C ASP A 93 -34.44 41.94 21.98
N ILE A 94 -34.49 42.09 20.66
CA ILE A 94 -34.25 43.37 19.98
C ILE A 94 -35.38 43.55 18.98
N GLY A 95 -36.35 44.41 19.30
CA GLY A 95 -37.49 44.70 18.43
C GLY A 95 -37.09 45.24 17.05
N ALA A 96 -37.98 45.16 16.07
CA ALA A 96 -37.67 45.47 14.66
C ALA A 96 -37.15 46.90 14.40
N SER A 97 -37.53 47.88 15.23
CA SER A 97 -37.02 49.26 15.16
C SER A 97 -35.99 49.56 16.26
N ALA A 98 -35.51 48.53 16.98
CA ALA A 98 -34.60 48.67 18.11
C ALA A 98 -33.13 48.44 17.73
N SER A 99 -32.24 48.92 18.61
CA SER A 99 -30.79 48.80 18.43
C SER A 99 -30.07 48.58 19.77
N VAL A 100 -29.14 47.62 19.78
CA VAL A 100 -28.20 47.37 20.88
C VAL A 100 -26.78 47.53 20.36
N THR A 101 -26.00 48.41 21.00
CA THR A 101 -24.58 48.63 20.69
C THR A 101 -23.72 48.24 21.88
N PHE A 102 -22.84 47.24 21.71
CA PHE A 102 -21.74 46.98 22.63
C PHE A 102 -20.54 47.85 22.25
N VAL A 103 -19.95 48.51 23.26
CA VAL A 103 -18.70 49.28 23.14
C VAL A 103 -17.71 48.65 24.09
N GLN A 104 -16.67 48.00 23.55
CA GLN A 104 -15.73 47.14 24.27
C GLN A 104 -14.29 47.68 24.11
N PRO A 105 -13.32 47.28 24.95
CA PRO A 105 -11.96 47.84 24.90
C PRO A 105 -11.24 47.68 23.55
N GLY A 106 -11.41 46.52 22.89
CA GLY A 106 -10.82 46.23 21.59
C GLY A 106 -11.59 45.16 20.79
N GLY A 107 -11.10 44.86 19.58
CA GLY A 107 -11.73 43.88 18.68
C GLY A 107 -11.66 42.43 19.16
N THR A 108 -10.72 42.13 20.06
CA THR A 108 -10.52 40.84 20.72
C THR A 108 -11.31 40.69 22.03
N SER A 109 -11.83 41.79 22.58
CA SER A 109 -12.57 41.77 23.85
C SER A 109 -13.88 41.00 23.72
N VAL A 110 -14.27 40.28 24.77
CA VAL A 110 -15.39 39.33 24.74
C VAL A 110 -16.49 39.76 25.71
N VAL A 111 -17.74 39.83 25.22
CA VAL A 111 -18.94 39.85 26.06
C VAL A 111 -19.74 38.57 25.84
N VAL A 112 -20.20 37.95 26.93
CA VAL A 112 -21.07 36.78 26.88
C VAL A 112 -22.39 37.10 27.58
N ASN A 113 -23.48 37.00 26.84
CA ASN A 113 -24.83 37.28 27.28
C ASN A 113 -25.56 35.94 27.45
N ARG A 114 -25.97 35.61 28.67
CA ARG A 114 -26.71 34.38 28.97
C ARG A 114 -28.14 34.72 29.37
N VAL A 115 -29.12 34.17 28.67
CA VAL A 115 -30.53 34.24 29.07
C VAL A 115 -30.78 33.19 30.16
N ILE A 116 -31.46 33.61 31.23
CA ILE A 116 -31.87 32.77 32.37
C ILE A 116 -33.40 32.68 32.55
N GLY A 117 -34.17 33.45 31.79
CA GLY A 117 -35.62 33.29 31.67
C GLY A 117 -36.00 32.12 30.74
N ALA A 118 -37.31 31.86 30.63
CA ALA A 118 -37.85 30.75 29.84
C ALA A 118 -38.13 31.10 28.35
N GLU A 119 -37.92 32.36 27.95
CA GLU A 119 -38.21 32.82 26.58
C GLU A 119 -37.01 32.68 25.64
N ARG A 120 -37.30 32.37 24.38
CA ARG A 120 -36.32 32.37 23.28
C ARG A 120 -35.91 33.81 22.92
N SER A 121 -34.69 34.01 22.47
CA SER A 121 -34.22 35.34 22.04
C SER A 121 -34.70 35.68 20.64
N GLN A 122 -35.32 36.86 20.47
CA GLN A 122 -35.85 37.33 19.18
C GLN A 122 -35.14 38.63 18.76
N ILE A 123 -34.17 38.48 17.86
CA ILE A 123 -33.33 39.55 17.31
C ILE A 123 -33.93 39.99 15.97
N LEU A 124 -34.81 41.00 16.00
CA LEU A 124 -35.49 41.54 14.83
C LEU A 124 -34.88 42.86 14.34
N GLY A 125 -34.28 43.63 15.24
CA GLY A 125 -33.60 44.90 14.94
C GLY A 125 -32.09 44.77 14.69
N ARG A 126 -31.32 45.73 15.21
CA ARG A 126 -29.87 45.85 14.95
C ARG A 126 -29.03 45.52 16.19
N LEU A 127 -28.01 44.67 16.04
CA LEU A 127 -26.98 44.43 17.03
C LEU A 127 -25.62 44.88 16.46
N SER A 128 -24.86 45.67 17.22
CA SER A 128 -23.54 46.15 16.81
C SER A 128 -22.52 45.99 17.93
N ALA A 129 -21.31 45.57 17.62
CA ALA A 129 -20.18 45.45 18.56
C ALA A 129 -18.85 45.67 17.83
N ASN A 130 -17.90 46.34 18.49
CA ASN A 130 -16.53 46.41 17.96
C ASN A 130 -15.72 45.15 18.28
N GLY A 131 -16.01 44.46 19.39
CA GLY A 131 -15.43 43.19 19.79
C GLY A 131 -16.36 41.99 19.57
N GLN A 132 -16.16 40.95 20.37
CA GLN A 132 -16.80 39.64 20.24
C GLN A 132 -18.04 39.54 21.12
N VAL A 133 -19.16 39.06 20.55
CA VAL A 133 -20.44 38.88 21.25
C VAL A 133 -20.87 37.43 21.21
N PHE A 134 -21.15 36.87 22.39
CA PHE A 134 -21.76 35.56 22.53
C PHE A 134 -23.18 35.71 23.13
N LEU A 135 -24.13 34.94 22.62
CA LEU A 135 -25.52 34.86 23.09
C LEU A 135 -25.88 33.41 23.39
N LEU A 136 -26.22 33.12 24.63
CA LEU A 136 -26.49 31.77 25.15
C LEU A 136 -27.94 31.73 25.65
N ASN A 137 -28.80 30.93 25.02
CA ASN A 137 -30.21 30.79 25.40
C ASN A 137 -30.70 29.37 25.11
N GLU A 138 -30.92 28.57 26.15
CA GLU A 138 -31.36 27.17 26.00
C GLU A 138 -32.78 27.02 25.42
N ASN A 139 -33.57 28.10 25.41
CA ASN A 139 -34.91 28.14 24.80
C ASN A 139 -34.90 28.45 23.30
N GLY A 140 -33.73 28.81 22.74
CA GLY A 140 -33.54 29.09 21.30
C GLY A 140 -33.24 30.55 20.98
N VAL A 141 -32.80 30.79 19.73
CA VAL A 141 -32.45 32.13 19.23
C VAL A 141 -32.91 32.28 17.78
N ILE A 142 -33.63 33.36 17.47
CA ILE A 142 -34.03 33.72 16.10
C ILE A 142 -33.50 35.11 15.74
N PHE A 143 -32.85 35.21 14.57
CA PHE A 143 -32.52 36.46 13.90
C PHE A 143 -33.48 36.66 12.73
N GLY A 144 -34.40 37.62 12.86
CA GLY A 144 -35.44 37.89 11.86
C GLY A 144 -34.89 38.36 10.51
N PRO A 145 -35.67 38.33 9.42
CA PRO A 145 -35.17 38.55 8.06
C PRO A 145 -34.58 39.95 7.83
N ASP A 146 -35.13 40.98 8.48
CA ASP A 146 -34.64 42.37 8.39
C ASP A 146 -33.53 42.70 9.41
N SER A 147 -33.17 41.74 10.27
CA SER A 147 -32.18 41.96 11.34
C SER A 147 -30.76 42.12 10.78
N LEU A 148 -29.94 42.91 11.48
CA LEU A 148 -28.54 43.12 11.12
C LEU A 148 -27.64 43.01 12.36
N VAL A 149 -26.71 42.06 12.32
CA VAL A 149 -25.61 41.92 13.27
C VAL A 149 -24.31 42.41 12.63
N VAL A 150 -23.57 43.27 13.33
CA VAL A 150 -22.19 43.65 12.99
C VAL A 150 -21.30 43.43 14.21
N ALA A 151 -20.32 42.54 14.15
CA ALA A 151 -19.51 42.16 15.31
C ALA A 151 -18.07 41.74 14.94
N GLY A 152 -17.14 41.77 15.91
CA GLY A 152 -15.81 41.15 15.76
C GLY A 152 -15.88 39.63 15.66
N ALA A 153 -16.76 39.01 16.45
CA ALA A 153 -17.14 37.60 16.35
C ALA A 153 -18.57 37.42 16.87
N LEU A 154 -19.27 36.37 16.43
CA LEU A 154 -20.61 36.01 16.88
C LEU A 154 -20.65 34.55 17.32
N GLY A 155 -20.90 34.31 18.61
CA GLY A 155 -21.23 32.99 19.12
C GLY A 155 -22.71 32.89 19.52
N VAL A 156 -23.38 31.80 19.15
CA VAL A 156 -24.77 31.51 19.52
C VAL A 156 -24.88 30.07 19.98
N SER A 157 -25.45 29.83 21.15
CA SER A 157 -25.67 28.46 21.66
C SER A 157 -27.00 28.27 22.37
N THR A 158 -27.61 27.10 22.16
CA THR A 158 -28.78 26.61 22.90
C THR A 158 -28.43 25.46 23.85
N ARG A 159 -27.14 25.22 24.10
CA ARG A 159 -26.65 24.24 25.09
C ARG A 159 -26.97 24.72 26.50
N ARG A 160 -27.75 23.92 27.24
CA ARG A 160 -28.00 24.10 28.67
C ARG A 160 -26.67 24.17 29.43
N GLN A 161 -26.50 25.21 30.23
CA GLN A 161 -25.32 25.42 31.08
C GLN A 161 -25.66 25.17 32.54
N ALA A 162 -24.79 24.43 33.25
CA ALA A 162 -25.05 24.01 34.61
C ALA A 162 -24.85 25.15 35.63
N GLY A 163 -25.95 25.65 36.20
CA GLY A 163 -25.95 26.56 37.35
C GLY A 163 -25.48 27.99 37.08
N ASP A 164 -25.39 28.78 38.15
CA ASP A 164 -25.06 30.22 38.14
C ASP A 164 -23.56 30.54 38.31
N GLY A 165 -22.73 29.58 38.73
CA GLY A 165 -21.31 29.78 39.05
C GLY A 165 -20.38 30.02 37.86
N TRP A 166 -20.92 30.43 36.72
CA TRP A 166 -20.23 30.62 35.47
C TRP A 166 -19.74 32.08 35.33
N THR A 167 -18.43 32.26 35.11
CA THR A 167 -17.76 33.57 35.07
C THR A 167 -17.22 33.96 33.69
N GLY A 168 -17.30 33.06 32.71
CA GLY A 168 -16.84 33.30 31.34
C GLY A 168 -16.92 32.04 30.48
N LEU A 169 -17.13 32.20 29.18
CA LEU A 169 -17.26 31.09 28.24
C LEU A 169 -15.91 30.39 28.00
N ASP A 170 -15.90 29.05 28.08
CA ASP A 170 -14.92 28.24 27.36
C ASP A 170 -15.40 28.07 25.90
N VAL A 171 -14.60 28.56 24.97
CA VAL A 171 -14.94 28.56 23.54
C VAL A 171 -14.87 27.14 22.95
N GLN A 172 -14.15 26.21 23.58
CA GLN A 172 -14.08 24.81 23.15
C GLN A 172 -15.43 24.10 23.38
N GLU A 173 -16.17 24.42 24.44
CA GLU A 173 -17.51 23.84 24.65
C GLU A 173 -18.50 24.17 23.52
N LEU A 174 -18.27 25.23 22.74
CA LEU A 174 -19.07 25.58 21.56
C LEU A 174 -18.60 24.87 20.27
N ARG A 175 -17.38 24.30 20.26
CA ARG A 175 -16.87 23.46 19.16
C ARG A 175 -17.34 22.00 19.28
N GLU A 176 -17.87 21.61 20.43
CA GLU A 176 -18.50 20.29 20.66
C GLU A 176 -19.98 20.24 20.22
N PRO A 177 -20.56 19.05 19.96
CA PRO A 177 -22.00 18.88 19.80
C PRO A 177 -22.78 19.29 21.06
N GLY A 178 -23.99 19.83 20.89
CA GLY A 178 -24.89 20.16 22.00
C GLY A 178 -25.99 21.15 21.63
N GLY A 179 -26.90 21.38 22.58
CA GLY A 179 -28.07 22.24 22.40
C GLY A 179 -29.34 21.46 22.05
N GLY A 180 -30.48 21.95 22.55
CA GLY A 180 -31.79 21.32 22.35
C GLY A 180 -32.74 22.15 21.49
N ALA A 181 -32.77 23.47 21.72
CA ALA A 181 -33.59 24.39 20.92
C ALA A 181 -32.90 24.81 19.61
N ALA A 182 -33.70 25.37 18.70
CA ALA A 182 -33.23 25.83 17.39
C ALA A 182 -32.49 27.18 17.43
N ILE A 183 -31.57 27.34 16.49
CA ILE A 183 -31.01 28.62 16.04
C ILE A 183 -31.53 28.87 14.62
N ASP A 184 -32.27 29.96 14.41
CA ASP A 184 -32.79 30.33 13.10
C ASP A 184 -32.28 31.72 12.69
N LEU A 185 -31.32 31.73 11.77
CA LEU A 185 -30.57 32.92 11.36
C LEU A 185 -31.02 33.31 9.95
N GLN A 186 -32.13 34.06 9.87
CA GLN A 186 -32.77 34.47 8.62
C GLN A 186 -32.22 35.78 8.05
N GLY A 187 -31.80 36.69 8.94
CA GLY A 187 -31.28 38.03 8.60
C GLY A 187 -29.80 38.07 8.21
N HIS A 188 -29.18 39.23 8.39
CA HIS A 188 -27.80 39.48 7.97
C HIS A 188 -26.82 39.50 9.13
N VAL A 189 -25.75 38.72 9.03
CA VAL A 189 -24.59 38.78 9.94
C VAL A 189 -23.37 39.22 9.16
N ARG A 190 -22.71 40.30 9.60
CA ARG A 190 -21.43 40.77 9.03
C ARG A 190 -20.38 40.79 10.13
N LEU A 191 -19.38 39.93 10.00
CA LEU A 191 -18.23 39.97 10.90
C LEU A 191 -17.14 40.89 10.34
N HIS A 192 -16.35 41.48 11.24
CA HIS A 192 -15.12 42.19 10.87
C HIS A 192 -14.09 41.22 10.24
N ARG A 193 -13.04 41.75 9.60
CA ARG A 193 -12.01 40.91 8.97
C ARG A 193 -11.35 39.98 10.00
N GLY A 194 -11.30 38.69 9.69
CA GLY A 194 -10.80 37.64 10.60
C GLY A 194 -11.80 37.17 11.65
N GLY A 195 -13.05 37.66 11.62
CA GLY A 195 -14.06 37.34 12.63
C GLY A 195 -14.59 35.90 12.57
N ILE A 196 -14.95 35.36 13.72
CA ILE A 196 -15.37 33.96 13.86
C ILE A 196 -16.89 33.87 14.14
N ALA A 197 -17.58 32.97 13.45
CA ALA A 197 -18.95 32.56 13.74
C ALA A 197 -18.96 31.17 14.39
N LEU A 198 -19.64 31.01 15.53
CA LEU A 198 -19.77 29.76 16.28
C LEU A 198 -21.26 29.51 16.59
N LEU A 199 -21.88 28.50 15.99
CA LEU A 199 -23.30 28.18 16.16
C LEU A 199 -23.48 26.76 16.70
N GLN A 200 -24.18 26.59 17.83
CA GLN A 200 -24.39 25.30 18.50
C GLN A 200 -25.86 25.13 18.93
N GLY A 201 -26.59 24.18 18.34
CA GLY A 201 -28.00 23.97 18.71
C GLY A 201 -28.62 22.64 18.28
N GLY A 202 -29.89 22.40 18.65
CA GLY A 202 -30.62 21.20 18.23
C GLY A 202 -30.93 21.19 16.73
N THR A 203 -31.27 22.36 16.18
CA THR A 203 -31.40 22.61 14.74
C THR A 203 -30.77 23.95 14.41
N VAL A 204 -30.02 24.07 13.32
CA VAL A 204 -29.41 25.33 12.89
C VAL A 204 -29.78 25.68 11.44
N HIS A 205 -30.59 26.71 11.26
CA HIS A 205 -30.82 27.33 9.96
C HIS A 205 -29.95 28.59 9.83
N LEU A 206 -29.22 28.75 8.72
CA LEU A 206 -28.39 29.94 8.49
C LEU A 206 -28.46 30.49 7.06
N ARG A 207 -28.60 31.81 6.94
CA ARG A 207 -28.61 32.60 5.71
C ARG A 207 -27.71 33.84 5.88
N GLY A 208 -27.34 34.51 4.79
CA GLY A 208 -26.90 35.91 4.82
C GLY A 208 -25.69 36.26 5.69
N LEU A 209 -24.85 35.29 6.03
CA LEU A 209 -23.66 35.46 6.87
C LEU A 209 -22.42 35.77 6.03
N GLN A 210 -21.72 36.84 6.39
CA GLN A 210 -20.50 37.31 5.74
C GLN A 210 -19.36 37.44 6.77
N ALA A 211 -18.21 36.81 6.54
CA ALA A 211 -17.05 36.89 7.43
C ALA A 211 -15.73 36.95 6.65
N PRO A 212 -15.27 38.14 6.22
CA PRO A 212 -14.10 38.26 5.35
C PRO A 212 -12.80 37.82 6.04
N GLY A 213 -12.12 36.80 5.50
CA GLY A 213 -10.93 36.19 6.11
C GLY A 213 -11.21 35.49 7.45
N GLY A 214 -12.48 35.33 7.81
CA GLY A 214 -12.94 34.69 9.04
C GLY A 214 -13.15 33.19 8.91
N SER A 215 -13.80 32.60 9.91
CA SER A 215 -14.16 31.17 9.92
C SER A 215 -15.55 30.95 10.50
N LEU A 216 -16.27 29.95 9.99
CA LEU A 216 -17.63 29.58 10.42
C LEU A 216 -17.64 28.13 10.93
N TRP A 217 -18.06 27.97 12.18
CA TRP A 217 -18.12 26.71 12.89
C TRP A 217 -19.58 26.45 13.31
N VAL A 218 -20.15 25.33 12.86
CA VAL A 218 -21.54 24.95 13.16
C VAL A 218 -21.60 23.54 13.71
N ARG A 219 -22.38 23.37 14.79
CA ARG A 219 -22.71 22.11 15.45
C ARG A 219 -24.22 22.01 15.59
N GLY A 220 -24.81 20.97 15.01
CA GLY A 220 -26.26 20.79 15.00
C GLY A 220 -26.70 19.35 15.27
N GLY A 221 -27.96 19.17 15.65
CA GLY A 221 -28.71 17.97 15.30
C GLY A 221 -28.88 17.95 13.78
N ASP A 222 -29.82 18.75 13.28
CA ASP A 222 -29.94 19.06 11.85
C ASP A 222 -29.37 20.45 11.53
N VAL A 223 -28.78 20.63 10.34
CA VAL A 223 -28.21 21.90 9.88
C VAL A 223 -28.61 22.19 8.44
N SER A 224 -29.03 23.43 8.15
CA SER A 224 -29.34 23.87 6.79
C SER A 224 -28.75 25.23 6.45
N VAL A 225 -28.00 25.32 5.35
CA VAL A 225 -27.41 26.54 4.81
C VAL A 225 -28.27 27.04 3.64
N GLY A 226 -28.83 28.24 3.76
CA GLY A 226 -29.70 28.84 2.75
C GLY A 226 -31.19 28.55 2.88
N MET A 227 -31.62 27.83 3.91
CA MET A 227 -33.04 27.51 4.19
C MET A 227 -33.58 28.27 5.42
N SER A 228 -34.88 28.18 5.67
CA SER A 228 -35.60 28.91 6.74
C SER A 228 -36.83 28.09 7.09
N GLY A 229 -36.68 27.13 8.00
CA GLY A 229 -37.60 25.99 8.08
C GLY A 229 -37.67 25.22 6.76
N ASP A 230 -38.83 24.62 6.47
CA ASP A 230 -39.06 23.75 5.30
C ASP A 230 -39.05 24.48 3.94
N GLU A 231 -39.04 25.81 3.89
CA GLU A 231 -39.20 26.55 2.63
C GLU A 231 -37.85 26.93 1.97
N VAL A 232 -37.60 26.35 0.79
CA VAL A 232 -36.46 26.69 -0.09
C VAL A 232 -36.71 28.03 -0.80
N ARG A 233 -36.78 29.12 -0.03
CA ARG A 233 -36.63 30.48 -0.58
C ARG A 233 -35.17 30.70 -0.92
N LEU A 234 -34.87 31.09 -2.17
CA LEU A 234 -33.52 31.44 -2.64
C LEU A 234 -32.87 32.45 -1.68
N GLY A 235 -31.90 31.99 -0.88
CA GLY A 235 -31.27 32.79 0.16
C GLY A 235 -30.09 33.61 -0.34
N ALA A 236 -29.81 34.71 0.36
CA ALA A 236 -28.51 35.36 0.27
C ALA A 236 -27.41 34.34 0.64
N PRO A 237 -26.30 34.26 -0.14
CA PRO A 237 -25.26 33.26 0.04
C PRO A 237 -24.57 33.40 1.41
N VAL A 238 -23.94 32.33 1.87
CA VAL A 238 -23.01 32.37 3.01
C VAL A 238 -21.60 32.52 2.44
N ALA A 239 -20.94 33.62 2.79
CA ALA A 239 -19.73 34.10 2.14
C ALA A 239 -18.61 34.37 3.15
N ILE A 240 -17.64 33.48 3.20
CA ILE A 240 -16.41 33.58 3.99
C ILE A 240 -15.28 34.03 3.06
N GLU A 241 -15.36 35.30 2.64
CA GLU A 241 -14.48 35.92 1.63
C GLU A 241 -13.04 36.05 2.14
N ALA A 242 -12.13 35.13 1.78
CA ALA A 242 -10.78 35.07 2.31
C ALA A 242 -9.90 36.26 1.85
N THR A 243 -9.95 37.36 2.58
CA THR A 243 -9.07 38.52 2.36
C THR A 243 -7.75 38.35 3.12
N SER A 244 -6.74 37.90 2.39
CA SER A 244 -5.37 37.70 2.89
C SER A 244 -4.74 39.01 3.41
N THR A 245 -4.52 39.10 4.72
CA THR A 245 -3.58 40.07 5.35
C THR A 245 -3.34 39.84 6.87
N ALA A 246 -4.05 38.91 7.53
CA ALA A 246 -3.86 38.67 8.95
C ALA A 246 -2.48 38.05 9.25
N THR A 247 -1.68 38.74 10.07
CA THR A 247 -0.31 38.33 10.48
C THR A 247 -0.25 37.86 11.93
N ASP A 248 -1.39 37.45 12.52
CA ASP A 248 -1.48 37.09 13.94
C ASP A 248 -1.18 35.59 14.14
N PRO A 249 -0.14 35.20 14.92
CA PRO A 249 0.20 33.80 15.14
C PRO A 249 -0.87 33.00 15.92
N SER A 250 -1.74 33.66 16.69
CA SER A 250 -2.62 33.00 17.68
C SER A 250 -3.70 32.10 17.07
N PHE A 251 -4.04 32.28 15.79
CA PHE A 251 -4.97 31.43 15.02
C PHE A 251 -4.34 30.88 13.73
N ALA A 252 -3.01 30.94 13.57
CA ALA A 252 -2.32 30.72 12.30
C ALA A 252 -2.35 29.28 11.74
N GLY A 253 -3.01 28.33 12.42
CA GLY A 253 -3.26 26.97 11.90
C GLY A 253 -4.52 26.84 11.02
N GLU A 254 -5.55 27.65 11.24
CA GLU A 254 -6.91 27.45 10.69
C GLU A 254 -7.39 28.65 9.85
N MET A 255 -6.66 29.01 8.79
CA MET A 255 -7.05 30.12 7.89
C MET A 255 -8.33 29.83 7.09
N GLY A 256 -9.35 30.67 7.24
CA GLY A 256 -10.40 30.88 6.23
C GLY A 256 -11.31 29.66 5.98
N GLY A 257 -11.84 29.05 7.04
CA GLY A 257 -12.53 27.76 6.97
C GLY A 257 -14.02 27.79 7.31
N VAL A 258 -14.79 26.93 6.65
CA VAL A 258 -16.14 26.51 7.07
C VAL A 258 -16.09 25.08 7.58
N ASP A 259 -16.59 24.86 8.78
CA ASP A 259 -16.67 23.55 9.41
C ASP A 259 -18.07 23.31 9.98
N ILE A 260 -18.82 22.39 9.37
CA ILE A 260 -20.19 22.06 9.76
C ILE A 260 -20.28 20.58 10.12
N ASP A 261 -20.68 20.28 11.36
CA ASP A 261 -20.92 18.94 11.86
C ASP A 261 -22.38 18.81 12.33
N ALA A 262 -23.17 18.03 11.60
CA ALA A 262 -24.54 17.68 11.94
C ALA A 262 -24.60 16.23 12.47
N ALA A 263 -25.33 16.02 13.56
CA ALA A 263 -25.60 14.67 14.05
C ALA A 263 -26.60 13.91 13.15
N GLY A 264 -27.49 14.65 12.48
CA GLY A 264 -28.53 14.19 11.56
C GLY A 264 -28.31 14.71 10.13
N LYS A 265 -29.29 15.44 9.59
CA LYS A 265 -29.28 15.95 8.20
C LYS A 265 -28.44 17.23 8.08
N LEU A 266 -27.61 17.31 7.05
CA LEU A 266 -26.98 18.54 6.58
C LEU A 266 -27.48 18.89 5.17
N GLU A 267 -27.93 20.12 4.95
CA GLU A 267 -28.46 20.57 3.66
C GLU A 267 -27.93 21.96 3.25
N VAL A 268 -27.09 22.00 2.21
CA VAL A 268 -26.51 23.24 1.66
C VAL A 268 -27.27 23.64 0.39
N ALA A 269 -28.35 24.41 0.56
CA ALA A 269 -29.24 24.81 -0.52
C ALA A 269 -28.84 26.14 -1.20
N ALA A 270 -28.23 27.07 -0.46
CA ALA A 270 -27.63 28.29 -1.03
C ALA A 270 -26.14 28.09 -1.35
N PRO A 271 -25.54 28.89 -2.26
CA PRO A 271 -24.11 28.86 -2.50
C PRO A 271 -23.30 29.15 -1.24
N LEU A 272 -22.35 28.26 -0.95
CA LEU A 272 -21.34 28.41 0.09
C LEU A 272 -20.02 28.84 -0.56
N ILE A 273 -19.56 30.06 -0.27
CA ILE A 273 -18.37 30.67 -0.90
C ILE A 273 -17.31 30.88 0.16
N VAL A 274 -16.13 30.25 0.01
CA VAL A 274 -15.07 30.23 1.04
C VAL A 274 -13.71 30.32 0.37
N GLY A 275 -13.04 31.46 0.47
CA GLY A 275 -11.84 31.74 -0.35
C GLY A 275 -11.89 33.15 -0.93
N GLY A 276 -10.88 33.53 -1.71
CA GLY A 276 -10.78 34.89 -2.25
C GLY A 276 -9.70 35.04 -3.32
N GLU A 277 -9.92 35.99 -4.22
CA GLU A 277 -9.16 36.17 -5.46
C GLU A 277 -7.64 36.36 -5.26
N VAL A 278 -7.24 36.93 -4.12
CA VAL A 278 -5.84 37.28 -3.81
C VAL A 278 -5.15 36.22 -2.93
N GLY A 279 -5.91 35.32 -2.30
CA GLY A 279 -5.42 34.33 -1.34
C GLY A 279 -5.14 32.95 -1.95
N ARG A 280 -4.92 31.96 -1.09
CA ARG A 280 -5.17 30.53 -1.42
C ARG A 280 -6.67 30.27 -1.42
N GLY A 281 -7.11 29.19 -2.06
CA GLY A 281 -8.49 28.74 -1.96
C GLY A 281 -8.87 28.37 -0.51
N GLY A 282 -10.15 28.46 -0.18
CA GLY A 282 -10.63 28.22 1.19
C GLY A 282 -10.77 26.75 1.57
N GLN A 283 -11.25 26.50 2.78
CA GLN A 283 -11.43 25.15 3.32
C GLN A 283 -12.88 24.93 3.75
N VAL A 284 -13.48 23.82 3.35
CA VAL A 284 -14.86 23.44 3.67
C VAL A 284 -14.90 21.99 4.14
N ARG A 285 -15.37 21.74 5.38
CA ARG A 285 -15.73 20.40 5.88
C ARG A 285 -17.23 20.34 6.18
N LEU A 286 -17.92 19.35 5.61
CA LEU A 286 -19.37 19.14 5.73
C LEU A 286 -19.65 17.71 6.19
N VAL A 287 -20.17 17.54 7.41
CA VAL A 287 -20.43 16.21 8.01
C VAL A 287 -21.89 16.06 8.44
N GLY A 288 -22.46 14.87 8.21
CA GLY A 288 -23.82 14.52 8.61
C GLY A 288 -24.07 13.00 8.61
N GLN A 289 -25.25 12.58 9.06
CA GLN A 289 -25.82 11.27 8.69
C GLN A 289 -26.13 11.25 7.19
N THR A 290 -26.93 12.21 6.72
CA THR A 290 -27.19 12.46 5.29
C THR A 290 -26.77 13.88 4.94
N VAL A 291 -25.96 14.05 3.89
CA VAL A 291 -25.45 15.36 3.46
C VAL A 291 -25.91 15.70 2.04
N ASN A 292 -26.73 16.73 1.89
CA ASN A 292 -27.16 17.27 0.59
C ASN A 292 -26.37 18.55 0.29
N VAL A 293 -25.64 18.58 -0.83
CA VAL A 293 -24.77 19.71 -1.21
C VAL A 293 -25.17 20.28 -2.57
N GLY A 294 -25.63 21.53 -2.56
CA GLY A 294 -25.81 22.37 -3.73
C GLY A 294 -24.47 22.94 -4.23
N ASN A 295 -24.35 24.26 -4.31
CA ASN A 295 -23.15 24.91 -4.85
C ASN A 295 -22.12 25.23 -3.75
N VAL A 296 -20.85 24.83 -3.96
CA VAL A 296 -19.73 25.18 -3.07
C VAL A 296 -18.55 25.69 -3.90
N HIS A 297 -18.00 26.84 -3.53
CA HIS A 297 -16.90 27.49 -4.25
C HIS A 297 -15.74 27.83 -3.30
N VAL A 298 -14.59 27.21 -3.56
CA VAL A 298 -13.33 27.38 -2.81
C VAL A 298 -12.13 27.70 -3.70
N ALA A 299 -12.36 28.18 -4.92
CA ALA A 299 -11.30 28.44 -5.89
C ALA A 299 -10.37 29.62 -5.50
N SER A 300 -9.22 29.71 -6.18
CA SER A 300 -8.33 30.88 -6.14
C SER A 300 -7.91 31.30 -7.55
N THR A 301 -7.94 32.62 -7.81
CA THR A 301 -7.47 33.23 -9.06
C THR A 301 -6.04 33.76 -8.99
N ALA A 302 -5.33 33.58 -7.86
CA ALA A 302 -3.92 33.99 -7.70
C ALA A 302 -2.95 32.87 -7.24
N ASN A 303 -3.46 31.84 -6.55
CA ASN A 303 -2.64 30.77 -5.96
C ASN A 303 -3.30 29.40 -6.21
N ASP A 304 -3.03 28.45 -5.31
CA ASP A 304 -3.53 27.08 -5.37
C ASP A 304 -5.01 27.02 -4.95
N GLY A 305 -5.76 26.06 -5.51
CA GLY A 305 -7.17 25.85 -5.21
C GLY A 305 -7.43 25.34 -3.78
N GLY A 306 -8.66 25.47 -3.32
CA GLY A 306 -9.06 25.14 -1.95
C GLY A 306 -9.35 23.65 -1.73
N THR A 307 -9.90 23.33 -0.55
CA THR A 307 -10.28 21.97 -0.15
C THR A 307 -11.77 21.90 0.19
N ILE A 308 -12.47 20.90 -0.35
CA ILE A 308 -13.83 20.51 0.06
C ILE A 308 -13.80 19.06 0.54
N GLU A 309 -14.19 18.82 1.78
CA GLU A 309 -14.44 17.48 2.36
C GLU A 309 -15.92 17.34 2.70
N ILE A 310 -16.54 16.24 2.26
CA ILE A 310 -17.95 15.91 2.47
C ILE A 310 -18.04 14.49 3.03
N VAL A 311 -18.62 14.32 4.22
CA VAL A 311 -18.75 13.02 4.90
C VAL A 311 -20.20 12.76 5.32
N GLY A 312 -20.89 11.88 4.60
CA GLY A 312 -22.22 11.40 4.97
C GLY A 312 -22.15 9.96 5.51
N ARG A 313 -22.70 9.68 6.68
CA ARG A 313 -22.69 8.29 7.22
C ARG A 313 -23.56 7.38 6.34
N ASP A 314 -24.82 7.77 6.16
CA ASP A 314 -25.85 7.03 5.42
C ASP A 314 -25.92 7.43 3.93
N GLY A 315 -25.45 8.64 3.59
CA GLY A 315 -25.25 9.01 2.19
C GLY A 315 -24.95 10.50 1.93
N VAL A 316 -24.59 10.79 0.68
CA VAL A 316 -24.33 12.15 0.17
C VAL A 316 -25.06 12.38 -1.16
N THR A 317 -25.74 13.52 -1.30
CA THR A 317 -26.28 13.99 -2.59
C THR A 317 -25.51 15.23 -3.05
N LEU A 318 -24.92 15.18 -4.24
CA LEU A 318 -24.30 16.32 -4.91
C LEU A 318 -25.24 16.81 -6.01
N SER A 319 -25.85 17.99 -5.84
CA SER A 319 -26.87 18.54 -6.74
C SER A 319 -26.47 19.87 -7.38
N GLY A 320 -25.42 20.53 -6.88
CA GLY A 320 -24.86 21.76 -7.47
C GLY A 320 -23.36 21.64 -7.76
N GLY A 321 -22.79 22.72 -8.30
CA GLY A 321 -21.39 22.75 -8.73
C GLY A 321 -20.41 22.85 -7.56
N LEU A 322 -19.30 22.11 -7.66
CA LEU A 322 -18.21 22.15 -6.68
C LEU A 322 -16.95 22.68 -7.38
N ASP A 323 -16.48 23.87 -6.99
CA ASP A 323 -15.41 24.58 -7.68
C ASP A 323 -14.23 24.84 -6.72
N ALA A 324 -13.13 24.12 -6.93
CA ALA A 324 -11.86 24.25 -6.20
C ALA A 324 -10.69 24.52 -7.17
N ARG A 325 -10.92 25.24 -8.26
CA ARG A 325 -9.87 25.60 -9.23
C ARG A 325 -8.75 26.46 -8.61
N GLY A 326 -7.55 26.38 -9.17
CA GLY A 326 -6.40 27.19 -8.77
C GLY A 326 -5.67 27.82 -9.95
N ALA A 327 -5.30 29.09 -9.85
CA ALA A 327 -4.44 29.76 -10.84
C ALA A 327 -3.00 29.23 -10.86
N ARG A 328 -2.57 28.52 -9.80
CA ARG A 328 -1.34 27.72 -9.77
C ARG A 328 -1.65 26.24 -9.90
N ASP A 329 -1.77 25.52 -8.79
CA ASP A 329 -2.14 24.11 -8.79
C ASP A 329 -3.60 23.93 -8.33
N GLY A 330 -4.31 22.95 -8.89
CA GLY A 330 -5.73 22.72 -8.59
C GLY A 330 -5.97 22.19 -7.17
N GLY A 331 -7.16 22.48 -6.62
CA GLY A 331 -7.53 22.10 -5.27
C GLY A 331 -7.92 20.63 -5.09
N ARG A 332 -8.46 20.29 -3.91
CA ARG A 332 -8.94 18.94 -3.58
C ARG A 332 -10.43 18.94 -3.27
N ILE A 333 -11.15 17.97 -3.82
CA ILE A 333 -12.55 17.70 -3.48
C ILE A 333 -12.68 16.20 -3.14
N MET A 334 -13.12 15.89 -1.93
CA MET A 334 -13.30 14.53 -1.42
C MET A 334 -14.72 14.35 -0.88
N ALA A 335 -15.44 13.35 -1.38
CA ALA A 335 -16.76 12.98 -0.88
C ALA A 335 -16.77 11.50 -0.45
N ARG A 336 -17.09 11.22 0.82
CA ARG A 336 -17.06 9.87 1.38
C ARG A 336 -18.37 9.50 2.08
N ALA A 337 -18.82 8.26 1.87
CA ALA A 337 -19.94 7.71 2.60
C ALA A 337 -19.76 6.24 2.98
N ALA A 338 -20.40 5.78 4.06
CA ALA A 338 -20.56 4.35 4.30
C ALA A 338 -21.77 3.82 3.51
N GLY A 339 -22.84 4.61 3.41
CA GLY A 339 -23.92 4.41 2.44
C GLY A 339 -23.59 4.92 1.03
N GLY A 340 -24.61 5.42 0.33
CA GLY A 340 -24.52 5.76 -1.10
C GLY A 340 -24.23 7.24 -1.39
N ILE A 341 -23.56 7.52 -2.52
CA ILE A 341 -23.33 8.86 -3.05
C ILE A 341 -24.04 9.02 -4.39
N VAL A 342 -24.81 10.10 -4.54
CA VAL A 342 -25.55 10.43 -5.78
C VAL A 342 -25.07 11.78 -6.33
N GLY A 343 -24.49 11.79 -7.52
CA GLY A 343 -24.23 13.02 -8.29
C GLY A 343 -25.37 13.25 -9.28
N ASP A 344 -26.23 14.25 -9.04
CA ASP A 344 -27.41 14.53 -9.88
C ASP A 344 -27.46 15.95 -10.46
N GLY A 345 -26.41 16.74 -10.24
CA GLY A 345 -26.29 18.08 -10.82
C GLY A 345 -24.93 18.73 -10.56
N GLY A 346 -24.70 19.86 -11.22
CA GLY A 346 -23.46 20.63 -11.11
C GLY A 346 -22.34 20.20 -12.04
N HIS A 347 -21.31 21.04 -12.12
CA HIS A 347 -19.99 20.68 -12.66
C HIS A 347 -19.00 20.66 -11.49
N VAL A 348 -18.16 19.63 -11.42
CA VAL A 348 -17.04 19.57 -10.46
C VAL A 348 -15.79 20.06 -11.18
N SER A 349 -15.11 21.05 -10.63
CA SER A 349 -13.91 21.62 -11.25
C SER A 349 -12.78 21.78 -10.24
N VAL A 350 -11.66 21.13 -10.54
CA VAL A 350 -10.39 21.20 -9.81
C VAL A 350 -9.24 21.57 -10.76
N GLN A 351 -9.53 22.27 -11.86
CA GLN A 351 -8.53 22.71 -12.84
C GLN A 351 -7.37 23.51 -12.19
N GLY A 352 -6.18 23.43 -12.79
CA GLY A 352 -4.99 24.16 -12.33
C GLY A 352 -4.20 24.85 -13.44
N GLY A 353 -3.71 26.06 -13.17
CA GLY A 353 -2.81 26.81 -14.06
C GLY A 353 -1.43 26.16 -14.32
N ARG A 354 -1.06 25.11 -13.57
CA ARG A 354 0.13 24.27 -13.76
C ARG A 354 -0.28 22.80 -13.71
N ARG A 355 -0.58 22.25 -12.52
CA ARG A 355 -1.10 20.89 -12.32
C ARG A 355 -2.59 20.92 -11.96
N GLY A 356 -3.38 20.03 -12.57
CA GLY A 356 -4.77 19.80 -12.15
C GLY A 356 -4.88 19.19 -10.74
N GLY A 357 -5.99 19.45 -10.07
CA GLY A 357 -6.26 19.02 -8.69
C GLY A 357 -6.74 17.57 -8.57
N GLU A 358 -7.28 17.24 -7.39
CA GLU A 358 -7.76 15.89 -7.06
C GLU A 358 -9.26 15.89 -6.77
N PHE A 359 -10.02 15.03 -7.47
CA PHE A 359 -11.39 14.68 -7.13
C PHE A 359 -11.50 13.20 -6.73
N THR A 360 -12.05 12.94 -5.55
CA THR A 360 -12.19 11.58 -4.99
C THR A 360 -13.59 11.34 -4.45
N VAL A 361 -14.17 10.18 -4.78
CA VAL A 361 -15.43 9.69 -4.22
C VAL A 361 -15.27 8.24 -3.76
N ASP A 362 -15.51 7.99 -2.48
CA ASP A 362 -15.45 6.66 -1.85
C ASP A 362 -16.79 6.33 -1.18
N ALA A 363 -17.47 5.27 -1.61
CA ALA A 363 -18.79 4.90 -1.09
C ALA A 363 -19.07 3.40 -1.16
N SER A 364 -20.13 2.92 -0.50
CA SER A 364 -20.64 1.57 -0.82
C SER A 364 -21.35 1.55 -2.17
N SER A 365 -21.97 2.66 -2.59
CA SER A 365 -22.48 2.81 -3.95
C SER A 365 -22.37 4.25 -4.46
N ILE A 366 -22.13 4.42 -5.76
CA ILE A 366 -22.00 5.70 -6.44
C ILE A 366 -22.97 5.70 -7.64
N THR A 367 -23.87 6.67 -7.69
CA THR A 367 -24.78 6.90 -8.82
C THR A 367 -24.56 8.30 -9.37
N TRP A 368 -23.74 8.42 -10.42
CA TRP A 368 -23.51 9.67 -11.13
C TRP A 368 -24.46 9.74 -12.34
N ARG A 369 -25.36 10.72 -12.36
CA ARG A 369 -26.41 10.91 -13.37
C ARG A 369 -26.12 12.08 -14.30
N HIS A 370 -25.58 13.15 -13.75
CA HIS A 370 -25.36 14.42 -14.43
C HIS A 370 -24.08 15.09 -13.92
N GLY A 371 -23.52 15.99 -14.73
CA GLY A 371 -22.29 16.71 -14.39
C GLY A 371 -21.02 15.99 -14.84
N GLY A 372 -20.06 16.76 -15.35
CA GLY A 372 -18.69 16.29 -15.59
C GLY A 372 -17.74 16.74 -14.48
N VAL A 373 -16.56 16.12 -14.43
CA VAL A 373 -15.45 16.47 -13.55
C VAL A 373 -14.28 16.97 -14.40
N ASP A 374 -13.71 18.13 -14.06
CA ASP A 374 -12.54 18.65 -14.75
C ASP A 374 -11.36 18.93 -13.80
N ALA A 375 -10.36 18.05 -13.89
CA ALA A 375 -9.04 18.11 -13.27
C ALA A 375 -7.94 18.41 -14.31
N THR A 376 -8.24 19.16 -15.37
CA THR A 376 -7.25 19.58 -16.38
C THR A 376 -6.21 20.52 -15.79
N GLY A 377 -4.95 20.31 -16.14
CA GLY A 377 -3.84 21.24 -15.87
C GLY A 377 -3.24 21.80 -17.16
N ARG A 378 -2.41 22.84 -17.05
CA ARG A 378 -1.66 23.35 -18.22
C ARG A 378 -0.43 22.50 -18.54
N LEU A 379 0.28 22.02 -17.53
CA LEU A 379 1.55 21.29 -17.65
C LEU A 379 1.47 19.85 -17.12
N GLN A 380 0.42 19.51 -16.35
CA GLN A 380 0.20 18.17 -15.82
C GLN A 380 -1.29 17.99 -15.49
N GLY A 381 -1.93 16.94 -16.01
CA GLY A 381 -3.29 16.59 -15.61
C GLY A 381 -3.35 16.14 -14.14
N GLY A 382 -4.50 16.39 -13.48
CA GLY A 382 -4.77 16.03 -12.10
C GLY A 382 -5.22 14.58 -11.91
N SER A 383 -6.04 14.31 -10.88
CA SER A 383 -6.59 12.98 -10.61
C SER A 383 -8.10 12.99 -10.38
N VAL A 384 -8.77 11.97 -10.90
CA VAL A 384 -10.20 11.70 -10.72
C VAL A 384 -10.36 10.25 -10.29
N ARG A 385 -11.02 9.99 -9.15
CA ARG A 385 -11.19 8.65 -8.58
C ARG A 385 -12.64 8.44 -8.11
N LEU A 386 -13.33 7.46 -8.67
CA LEU A 386 -14.61 6.95 -8.17
C LEU A 386 -14.43 5.50 -7.73
N HIS A 387 -14.67 5.21 -6.45
CA HIS A 387 -14.47 3.89 -5.84
C HIS A 387 -15.71 3.42 -5.08
N ALA A 388 -16.28 2.28 -5.50
CA ALA A 388 -17.47 1.67 -4.90
C ALA A 388 -17.17 0.30 -4.28
N THR A 389 -17.47 0.11 -2.99
CA THR A 389 -17.15 -1.10 -2.23
C THR A 389 -18.34 -2.04 -1.96
N GLY A 390 -19.57 -1.59 -2.22
CA GLY A 390 -20.77 -2.25 -1.72
C GLY A 390 -21.15 -3.55 -2.45
N ALA A 391 -21.69 -4.49 -1.67
CA ALA A 391 -22.20 -5.77 -2.15
C ALA A 391 -23.51 -5.66 -2.98
N LEU A 392 -24.21 -4.52 -2.89
CA LEU A 392 -25.50 -4.23 -3.50
C LEU A 392 -25.58 -2.73 -3.87
N PRO A 393 -26.33 -2.33 -4.92
CA PRO A 393 -27.10 -3.16 -5.85
C PRO A 393 -26.22 -3.84 -6.92
N ALA A 394 -26.84 -4.51 -7.91
CA ALA A 394 -26.15 -5.27 -8.96
C ALA A 394 -25.12 -4.47 -9.80
N ALA A 395 -25.15 -3.14 -9.72
CA ALA A 395 -24.02 -2.28 -10.06
C ALA A 395 -23.84 -1.23 -8.96
N ALA A 396 -22.76 -1.34 -8.18
CA ALA A 396 -22.45 -0.39 -7.13
C ALA A 396 -21.91 0.95 -7.68
N LEU A 397 -21.29 0.97 -8.87
CA LEU A 397 -20.95 2.20 -9.60
C LEU A 397 -21.82 2.32 -10.87
N GLN A 398 -22.64 3.38 -10.94
CA GLN A 398 -23.54 3.66 -12.07
C GLN A 398 -23.26 5.05 -12.63
N LEU A 399 -22.96 5.12 -13.93
CA LEU A 399 -22.66 6.36 -14.67
C LEU A 399 -23.62 6.48 -15.88
N ALA A 400 -24.49 7.49 -15.85
CA ALA A 400 -25.58 7.67 -16.82
C ALA A 400 -25.54 9.01 -17.59
N GLY A 401 -26.22 9.07 -18.74
CA GLY A 401 -26.30 10.32 -19.52
C GLY A 401 -24.99 10.65 -20.24
N ARG A 402 -24.70 11.96 -20.38
CA ARG A 402 -23.47 12.47 -21.00
C ARG A 402 -22.60 13.12 -19.93
N GLN A 403 -21.44 12.53 -19.68
CA GLN A 403 -20.51 12.91 -18.62
C GLN A 403 -19.10 12.94 -19.20
N GLU A 404 -18.27 13.84 -18.71
CA GLU A 404 -16.86 13.89 -19.09
C GLU A 404 -16.02 14.01 -17.82
N PHE A 405 -15.03 13.12 -17.69
CA PHE A 405 -14.07 13.08 -16.60
C PHE A 405 -12.70 13.41 -17.21
N ASN A 406 -12.30 14.66 -17.08
CA ASN A 406 -11.08 15.22 -17.66
C ASN A 406 -9.95 15.26 -16.64
N ALA A 407 -8.78 14.75 -16.99
CA ALA A 407 -7.50 14.97 -16.31
C ALA A 407 -6.42 15.22 -17.38
N ASN A 408 -6.67 16.17 -18.29
CA ASN A 408 -5.80 16.45 -19.43
C ASN A 408 -4.64 17.40 -19.05
N ALA A 409 -3.58 17.43 -19.86
CA ALA A 409 -2.68 18.56 -20.01
C ALA A 409 -2.94 19.29 -21.33
N ILE A 410 -2.98 20.63 -21.31
CA ILE A 410 -3.30 21.46 -22.50
C ILE A 410 -2.12 22.25 -23.06
N GLN A 411 -0.92 22.07 -22.51
CA GLN A 411 0.37 22.53 -23.05
C GLN A 411 1.43 21.44 -22.83
N ALA A 412 2.69 21.70 -23.20
CA ALA A 412 3.83 20.80 -22.99
C ALA A 412 3.83 20.16 -21.58
N GLY A 413 3.41 18.90 -21.52
CA GLY A 413 2.96 18.31 -20.26
C GLY A 413 2.23 16.97 -20.42
N HIS A 414 2.14 16.21 -19.33
CA HIS A 414 1.59 14.85 -19.35
C HIS A 414 0.13 14.81 -18.84
N GLY A 415 -0.65 13.87 -19.38
CA GLY A 415 -1.97 13.55 -18.85
C GLY A 415 -1.91 13.09 -17.38
N GLY A 416 -3.04 13.25 -16.69
CA GLY A 416 -3.24 12.86 -15.31
C GLY A 416 -3.81 11.45 -15.17
N SER A 417 -4.70 11.23 -14.21
CA SER A 417 -5.36 9.93 -14.03
C SER A 417 -6.89 10.03 -13.87
N VAL A 418 -7.59 9.05 -14.43
CA VAL A 418 -9.04 8.84 -14.23
C VAL A 418 -9.28 7.37 -13.89
N SER A 419 -9.66 7.10 -12.65
CA SER A 419 -9.90 5.76 -12.13
C SER A 419 -11.36 5.57 -11.75
N LEU A 420 -12.00 4.58 -12.36
CA LEU A 420 -13.33 4.09 -12.05
C LEU A 420 -13.20 2.67 -11.50
N SER A 421 -13.66 2.43 -10.28
CA SER A 421 -13.55 1.10 -9.67
C SER A 421 -14.80 0.70 -8.89
N SER A 422 -15.15 -0.59 -9.00
CA SER A 422 -16.24 -1.22 -8.27
C SER A 422 -15.81 -2.62 -7.82
N GLU A 423 -15.93 -2.88 -6.52
CA GLU A 423 -15.69 -4.20 -5.92
C GLU A 423 -16.79 -5.21 -6.26
N THR A 424 -17.91 -4.74 -6.83
CA THR A 424 -18.93 -5.58 -7.44
C THR A 424 -19.17 -5.15 -8.89
N GLY A 425 -20.37 -4.68 -9.22
CA GLY A 425 -20.78 -4.33 -10.58
C GLY A 425 -20.52 -2.86 -10.92
N MET A 426 -20.22 -2.61 -12.20
CA MET A 426 -20.24 -1.27 -12.80
C MET A 426 -21.26 -1.24 -13.94
N VAL A 427 -21.88 -0.09 -14.18
CA VAL A 427 -22.61 0.23 -15.42
C VAL A 427 -22.22 1.63 -15.85
N ALA A 428 -21.59 1.76 -17.03
CA ALA A 428 -21.25 3.06 -17.61
C ALA A 428 -21.83 3.18 -19.02
N GLN A 429 -22.75 4.11 -19.21
CA GLN A 429 -23.40 4.36 -20.50
C GLN A 429 -22.42 4.96 -21.52
N LYS A 430 -22.68 4.73 -22.81
CA LYS A 430 -21.86 5.19 -23.95
C LYS A 430 -21.62 6.71 -24.00
N GLY A 431 -22.43 7.50 -23.29
CA GLY A 431 -22.26 8.95 -23.17
C GLY A 431 -21.20 9.41 -22.16
N VAL A 432 -20.63 8.50 -21.36
CA VAL A 432 -19.49 8.76 -20.47
C VAL A 432 -18.20 8.84 -21.29
N ARG A 433 -17.41 9.91 -21.11
CA ARG A 433 -16.05 10.07 -21.65
C ARG A 433 -15.03 10.20 -20.51
N LEU A 434 -13.91 9.51 -20.65
CA LEU A 434 -12.74 9.60 -19.76
C LEU A 434 -11.59 10.16 -20.58
N SER A 435 -10.91 11.21 -20.11
CA SER A 435 -9.92 11.94 -20.89
C SER A 435 -8.64 12.19 -20.08
N VAL A 436 -7.50 11.71 -20.59
CA VAL A 436 -6.16 11.91 -20.00
C VAL A 436 -5.15 12.35 -21.06
N GLU A 437 -5.56 13.28 -21.91
CA GLU A 437 -4.74 13.75 -23.03
C GLU A 437 -3.46 14.44 -22.54
N GLY A 438 -2.31 14.08 -23.11
CA GLY A 438 -1.08 14.87 -22.98
C GLY A 438 -1.00 15.92 -24.08
N ALA A 439 -0.08 16.87 -23.96
CA ALA A 439 0.14 17.88 -25.00
C ALA A 439 1.61 18.31 -25.13
N GLY A 440 1.97 18.83 -26.31
CA GLY A 440 3.35 19.16 -26.69
C GLY A 440 4.22 17.93 -27.00
N GLU A 441 5.43 18.18 -27.53
CA GLU A 441 6.35 17.15 -28.02
C GLU A 441 6.89 16.23 -26.91
N THR A 442 7.10 16.77 -25.71
CA THR A 442 7.47 16.01 -24.52
C THR A 442 6.26 15.44 -23.76
N GLY A 443 5.04 15.71 -24.27
CA GLY A 443 3.81 15.26 -23.65
C GLY A 443 3.61 13.75 -23.78
N ARG A 444 3.08 13.15 -22.71
CA ARG A 444 2.65 11.74 -22.72
C ARG A 444 1.22 11.65 -22.23
N SER A 445 0.43 10.73 -22.77
CA SER A 445 -0.92 10.50 -22.28
C SER A 445 -0.88 9.94 -20.85
N GLY A 446 -1.95 10.12 -20.10
CA GLY A 446 -2.03 9.71 -18.69
C GLY A 446 -2.55 8.27 -18.50
N THR A 447 -3.15 8.03 -17.33
CA THR A 447 -3.62 6.70 -16.88
C THR A 447 -5.14 6.64 -16.80
N ILE A 448 -5.76 5.65 -17.44
CA ILE A 448 -7.19 5.34 -17.26
C ILE A 448 -7.35 3.93 -16.68
N GLU A 449 -8.09 3.84 -15.57
CA GLU A 449 -8.45 2.58 -14.92
C GLU A 449 -9.97 2.43 -14.93
N VAL A 450 -10.48 1.28 -15.35
CA VAL A 450 -11.90 0.95 -15.34
C VAL A 450 -12.07 -0.48 -14.85
N LEU A 451 -12.24 -0.65 -13.54
CA LEU A 451 -12.15 -1.93 -12.84
C LEU A 451 -13.51 -2.35 -12.28
N ALA A 452 -14.12 -3.40 -12.84
CA ALA A 452 -15.33 -4.02 -12.30
C ALA A 452 -15.06 -5.51 -12.00
N ARG A 453 -15.45 -6.00 -10.81
CA ARG A 453 -15.36 -7.44 -10.49
C ARG A 453 -16.51 -8.25 -11.10
N SER A 454 -17.67 -7.63 -11.32
CA SER A 454 -18.86 -8.20 -11.95
C SER A 454 -19.66 -7.12 -12.70
N GLY A 455 -20.95 -7.37 -13.00
CA GLY A 455 -21.81 -6.41 -13.72
C GLY A 455 -21.61 -6.41 -15.23
N GLU A 456 -22.28 -5.46 -15.92
CA GLU A 456 -22.15 -5.27 -17.37
C GLU A 456 -20.82 -4.58 -17.69
N ARG A 457 -20.11 -4.97 -18.77
CA ARG A 457 -18.85 -4.30 -19.13
C ARG A 457 -19.11 -2.80 -19.36
N PRO A 458 -18.50 -1.88 -18.59
CA PRO A 458 -18.62 -0.45 -18.81
C PRO A 458 -18.11 -0.08 -20.21
N ARG A 459 -18.83 0.80 -20.92
CA ARG A 459 -18.52 1.24 -22.30
C ARG A 459 -18.24 2.76 -22.39
N PRO A 460 -17.34 3.32 -21.56
CA PRO A 460 -16.96 4.73 -21.69
C PRO A 460 -16.18 4.97 -22.99
N THR A 461 -16.27 6.19 -23.51
CA THR A 461 -15.38 6.68 -24.57
C THR A 461 -14.05 7.06 -23.92
N VAL A 462 -13.00 6.28 -24.18
CA VAL A 462 -11.66 6.45 -23.59
C VAL A 462 -10.81 7.32 -24.51
N VAL A 463 -10.27 8.44 -24.01
CA VAL A 463 -9.50 9.41 -24.81
C VAL A 463 -8.14 9.71 -24.15
N PHE A 464 -7.09 9.53 -24.95
CA PHE A 464 -5.70 9.74 -24.57
C PHE A 464 -5.02 10.83 -25.43
N GLY A 465 -5.75 11.42 -26.38
CA GLY A 465 -5.19 12.39 -27.34
C GLY A 465 -4.24 11.75 -28.35
N SER A 466 -3.45 12.61 -29.00
CA SER A 466 -2.46 12.25 -30.02
C SER A 466 -1.07 11.91 -29.46
N THR A 467 -0.79 12.26 -28.20
CA THR A 467 0.50 11.96 -27.56
C THR A 467 0.76 10.45 -27.43
N PRO A 468 2.03 10.03 -27.45
CA PRO A 468 2.42 8.66 -27.13
C PRO A 468 2.29 8.36 -25.62
N GLY A 469 2.40 7.08 -25.29
CA GLY A 469 2.46 6.60 -23.91
C GLY A 469 1.11 6.65 -23.19
N GLY A 470 1.18 6.55 -21.86
CA GLY A 470 0.03 6.39 -20.99
C GLY A 470 -0.29 4.92 -20.71
N SER A 471 -1.25 4.69 -19.81
CA SER A 471 -1.68 3.34 -19.43
C SER A 471 -3.19 3.18 -19.38
N LEU A 472 -3.64 1.95 -19.65
CA LEU A 472 -5.05 1.57 -19.67
C LEU A 472 -5.23 0.25 -18.91
N HIS A 473 -5.86 0.29 -17.73
CA HIS A 473 -6.18 -0.91 -16.95
C HIS A 473 -7.69 -1.19 -17.00
N LEU A 474 -8.09 -2.31 -17.62
CA LEU A 474 -9.49 -2.71 -17.74
C LEU A 474 -9.77 -4.00 -16.96
N GLY A 475 -10.56 -3.89 -15.90
CA GLY A 475 -11.03 -4.99 -15.08
C GLY A 475 -12.46 -5.39 -15.45
N ALA A 476 -12.70 -6.67 -15.69
CA ALA A 476 -14.03 -7.24 -15.91
C ALA A 476 -14.12 -8.64 -15.27
N ARG A 477 -15.31 -9.24 -15.27
CA ARG A 477 -15.46 -10.64 -14.86
C ARG A 477 -14.70 -11.57 -15.83
N ALA A 478 -14.96 -11.45 -17.13
CA ALA A 478 -14.25 -12.20 -18.17
C ALA A 478 -13.91 -11.28 -19.36
N TRP A 479 -12.98 -11.71 -20.22
CA TRP A 479 -12.51 -10.98 -21.39
C TRP A 479 -12.48 -11.84 -22.65
N GLU A 480 -12.90 -11.26 -23.77
CA GLU A 480 -12.73 -11.79 -25.13
C GLU A 480 -12.10 -10.71 -26.01
N ILE A 481 -10.92 -10.99 -26.56
CA ILE A 481 -10.24 -10.14 -27.55
C ILE A 481 -10.52 -10.73 -28.93
N GLY A 482 -11.36 -10.07 -29.72
CA GLY A 482 -11.93 -10.61 -30.95
C GLY A 482 -12.19 -9.53 -32.00
N ASP A 483 -13.30 -9.63 -32.73
CA ASP A 483 -13.72 -8.62 -33.71
C ASP A 483 -14.36 -7.38 -33.06
N GLY A 484 -14.72 -7.47 -31.77
CA GLY A 484 -15.51 -6.47 -31.04
C GLY A 484 -16.93 -6.99 -30.75
N ASP A 485 -17.91 -6.08 -30.79
CA ASP A 485 -19.33 -6.45 -30.80
C ASP A 485 -19.69 -7.27 -32.07
N PRO A 486 -20.76 -8.09 -32.06
CA PRO A 486 -21.21 -8.83 -33.23
C PRO A 486 -21.46 -7.89 -34.45
N PRO A 487 -21.15 -8.33 -35.68
CA PRO A 487 -21.33 -7.51 -36.88
C PRO A 487 -22.81 -7.15 -37.08
N PRO A 488 -23.13 -5.92 -37.52
CA PRO A 488 -24.51 -5.42 -37.60
C PRO A 488 -25.26 -5.92 -38.83
N SER A 489 -25.46 -7.24 -38.94
CA SER A 489 -26.23 -7.85 -40.02
C SER A 489 -26.83 -9.22 -39.66
N GLY A 490 -28.15 -9.30 -39.60
CA GLY A 490 -28.85 -10.50 -40.07
C GLY A 490 -29.35 -11.52 -39.05
N ASP A 491 -29.15 -11.36 -37.74
CA ASP A 491 -29.97 -12.00 -36.69
C ASP A 491 -29.63 -11.42 -35.30
N PRO A 492 -30.55 -11.45 -34.31
CA PRO A 492 -30.21 -11.13 -32.93
C PRO A 492 -29.39 -12.29 -32.34
N PRO A 493 -28.09 -12.12 -32.02
CA PRO A 493 -27.30 -13.20 -31.46
C PRO A 493 -27.87 -13.62 -30.10
N ALA A 494 -27.89 -14.93 -29.84
CA ALA A 494 -28.38 -15.51 -28.60
C ALA A 494 -27.81 -14.75 -27.39
N THR A 495 -28.70 -14.30 -26.49
CA THR A 495 -28.48 -13.23 -25.50
C THR A 495 -27.07 -13.23 -24.92
N LEU A 496 -26.22 -12.33 -25.42
CA LEU A 496 -24.83 -12.23 -25.04
C LEU A 496 -24.72 -11.92 -23.54
N ASP A 497 -23.91 -12.69 -22.80
CA ASP A 497 -23.64 -12.43 -21.39
C ASP A 497 -22.98 -11.04 -21.25
N PRO A 498 -23.64 -10.06 -20.59
CA PRO A 498 -23.14 -8.70 -20.47
C PRO A 498 -21.89 -8.60 -19.57
N SER A 499 -21.59 -9.64 -18.78
CA SER A 499 -20.43 -9.68 -17.88
C SER A 499 -19.12 -10.10 -18.57
N VAL A 500 -19.17 -10.49 -19.85
CA VAL A 500 -17.99 -10.73 -20.68
C VAL A 500 -17.58 -9.42 -21.39
N GLY A 501 -16.44 -8.86 -20.98
CA GLY A 501 -15.83 -7.73 -21.68
C GLY A 501 -15.34 -8.14 -23.06
N ARG A 502 -15.75 -7.42 -24.11
CA ARG A 502 -15.34 -7.69 -25.50
C ARG A 502 -14.50 -6.54 -26.06
N LEU A 503 -13.25 -6.81 -26.43
CA LEU A 503 -12.34 -5.83 -27.02
C LEU A 503 -12.04 -6.23 -28.47
N ALA A 504 -12.02 -5.26 -29.39
CA ALA A 504 -11.56 -5.52 -30.76
C ALA A 504 -10.02 -5.63 -30.76
N ALA A 505 -9.46 -6.72 -31.31
CA ALA A 505 -8.01 -6.91 -31.40
C ALA A 505 -7.32 -5.78 -32.18
N ARG A 506 -8.00 -5.22 -33.20
CA ARG A 506 -7.56 -4.03 -33.94
C ARG A 506 -7.52 -2.77 -33.08
N GLU A 507 -8.45 -2.60 -32.14
CA GLU A 507 -8.47 -1.46 -31.21
C GLU A 507 -7.32 -1.56 -30.21
N LEU A 508 -7.12 -2.75 -29.63
CA LEU A 508 -5.97 -3.06 -28.76
C LEU A 508 -4.63 -2.78 -29.46
N SER A 509 -4.48 -3.27 -30.69
CA SER A 509 -3.29 -3.05 -31.52
C SER A 509 -3.00 -1.55 -31.72
N VAL A 510 -4.04 -0.76 -32.03
CA VAL A 510 -3.97 0.70 -32.23
C VAL A 510 -3.72 1.50 -30.94
N TRP A 511 -3.89 0.89 -29.77
CA TRP A 511 -3.43 1.44 -28.49
C TRP A 511 -1.95 1.10 -28.25
N LEU A 512 -1.56 -0.16 -28.38
CA LEU A 512 -0.18 -0.63 -28.16
C LEU A 512 0.80 0.08 -29.10
N ASP A 513 0.45 0.26 -30.38
CA ASP A 513 1.25 1.01 -31.38
C ASP A 513 1.42 2.51 -31.06
N ARG A 514 0.73 3.05 -30.04
CA ARG A 514 0.94 4.40 -29.50
C ARG A 514 1.70 4.41 -28.17
N GLU A 515 2.59 3.45 -27.96
CA GLU A 515 3.40 3.25 -26.75
C GLU A 515 2.56 3.01 -25.46
N ARG A 516 1.25 2.70 -25.56
CA ARG A 516 0.37 2.58 -24.38
C ARG A 516 0.53 1.24 -23.70
N ALA A 517 0.77 1.26 -22.39
CA ALA A 517 0.72 0.05 -21.56
C ALA A 517 -0.74 -0.35 -21.34
N VAL A 518 -1.17 -1.49 -21.91
CA VAL A 518 -2.54 -1.99 -21.75
C VAL A 518 -2.53 -3.23 -20.84
N GLN A 519 -3.22 -3.11 -19.71
CA GLN A 519 -3.46 -4.22 -18.79
C GLN A 519 -4.94 -4.62 -18.84
N LEU A 520 -5.21 -5.88 -19.17
CA LEU A 520 -6.53 -6.49 -19.06
C LEU A 520 -6.54 -7.43 -17.86
N THR A 521 -7.59 -7.37 -17.05
CA THR A 521 -7.75 -8.24 -15.89
C THR A 521 -9.14 -8.86 -15.90
N ALA A 522 -9.21 -10.19 -16.01
CA ALA A 522 -10.39 -10.99 -15.76
C ALA A 522 -10.41 -11.48 -14.29
N ALA A 523 -11.59 -11.60 -13.70
CA ALA A 523 -11.77 -12.42 -12.50
C ALA A 523 -11.78 -13.92 -12.85
N ASP A 524 -12.46 -14.29 -13.94
CA ASP A 524 -12.64 -15.65 -14.43
C ASP A 524 -11.70 -15.98 -15.60
N GLU A 525 -12.07 -15.64 -16.84
CA GLU A 525 -11.39 -16.10 -18.05
C GLU A 525 -11.05 -14.95 -19.01
N LEU A 526 -9.89 -15.03 -19.67
CA LEU A 526 -9.47 -14.13 -20.74
C LEU A 526 -9.11 -14.96 -21.99
N VAL A 527 -9.76 -14.68 -23.13
CA VAL A 527 -9.56 -15.40 -24.40
C VAL A 527 -9.13 -14.45 -25.52
N VAL A 528 -8.04 -14.75 -26.21
CA VAL A 528 -7.58 -14.07 -27.43
C VAL A 528 -8.02 -14.86 -28.65
N LYS A 529 -9.05 -14.41 -29.37
CA LYS A 529 -9.64 -15.09 -30.55
C LYS A 529 -9.26 -14.47 -31.90
N ARG A 530 -8.65 -13.29 -31.91
CA ARG A 530 -8.15 -12.61 -33.12
C ARG A 530 -6.71 -12.13 -32.90
N PRO A 531 -5.87 -12.14 -33.95
CA PRO A 531 -4.48 -11.74 -33.79
C PRO A 531 -4.33 -10.31 -33.27
N VAL A 532 -3.44 -10.12 -32.31
CA VAL A 532 -3.00 -8.79 -31.85
C VAL A 532 -1.70 -8.49 -32.58
N VAL A 533 -1.70 -7.48 -33.45
CA VAL A 533 -0.58 -7.19 -34.36
C VAL A 533 -0.13 -5.75 -34.17
N THR A 534 1.12 -5.56 -33.73
CA THR A 534 1.74 -4.24 -33.60
C THR A 534 2.84 -4.02 -34.64
N THR A 535 2.96 -2.78 -35.08
CA THR A 535 3.78 -2.31 -36.21
C THR A 535 4.76 -1.21 -35.83
N ASN A 536 4.77 -0.76 -34.58
CA ASN A 536 5.69 0.24 -34.04
C ASN A 536 6.79 -0.42 -33.18
N ASP A 537 8.04 0.04 -33.31
CA ASP A 537 9.21 -0.39 -32.54
C ASP A 537 9.27 0.21 -31.11
N ALA A 538 8.39 1.17 -30.79
CA ALA A 538 8.17 1.69 -29.44
C ALA A 538 6.88 1.17 -28.75
N SER A 539 6.27 0.08 -29.24
CA SER A 539 4.96 -0.39 -28.78
C SER A 539 4.89 -0.68 -27.26
N GLY A 540 3.80 -0.26 -26.61
CA GLY A 540 3.66 -0.33 -25.14
C GLY A 540 3.40 -1.74 -24.59
N MET A 541 3.63 -1.96 -23.28
CA MET A 541 3.45 -3.27 -22.64
C MET A 541 2.02 -3.82 -22.80
N LEU A 542 1.89 -5.13 -23.06
CA LEU A 542 0.62 -5.86 -23.03
C LEU A 542 0.60 -6.81 -21.83
N SER A 543 -0.25 -6.55 -20.85
CA SER A 543 -0.46 -7.44 -19.71
C SER A 543 -1.86 -8.05 -19.74
N LEU A 544 -1.93 -9.38 -19.70
CA LEU A 544 -3.15 -10.18 -19.75
C LEU A 544 -3.23 -11.03 -18.48
N THR A 545 -4.07 -10.62 -17.53
CA THR A 545 -4.29 -11.31 -16.26
C THR A 545 -5.67 -11.95 -16.22
N GLY A 546 -5.80 -13.18 -15.72
CA GLY A 546 -7.08 -13.84 -15.47
C GLY A 546 -6.99 -14.90 -14.38
N GLY A 547 -8.09 -15.63 -14.11
CA GLY A 547 -7.99 -16.95 -13.48
C GLY A 547 -7.51 -17.98 -14.52
N ARG A 548 -8.10 -17.95 -15.71
CA ARG A 548 -7.64 -18.69 -16.89
C ARG A 548 -7.35 -17.74 -18.06
N VAL A 549 -6.27 -17.97 -18.78
CA VAL A 549 -5.85 -17.21 -19.97
C VAL A 549 -5.70 -18.17 -21.15
N SER A 550 -6.26 -17.82 -22.31
CA SER A 550 -6.36 -18.71 -23.48
C SER A 550 -6.03 -17.94 -24.76
N LEU A 551 -5.05 -18.41 -25.54
CA LEU A 551 -4.64 -17.85 -26.82
C LEU A 551 -5.12 -18.79 -27.94
N ALA A 552 -6.11 -18.34 -28.70
CA ALA A 552 -6.64 -19.00 -29.90
C ALA A 552 -6.23 -18.26 -31.19
N ALA A 553 -5.33 -17.28 -31.08
CA ALA A 553 -4.78 -16.50 -32.18
C ALA A 553 -3.43 -15.87 -31.77
N ASP A 554 -2.62 -15.50 -32.76
CA ASP A 554 -1.27 -14.96 -32.55
C ASP A 554 -1.21 -13.63 -31.80
N ILE A 555 -0.09 -13.40 -31.12
CA ILE A 555 0.37 -12.09 -30.67
C ILE A 555 1.64 -11.77 -31.44
N GLN A 556 1.56 -10.85 -32.42
CA GLN A 556 2.67 -10.46 -33.29
C GLN A 556 3.08 -9.01 -32.99
N ARG A 557 4.37 -8.79 -32.72
CA ARG A 557 4.90 -7.53 -32.25
C ARG A 557 6.30 -7.29 -32.80
N ILE A 558 6.67 -6.02 -32.93
CA ILE A 558 8.07 -5.63 -33.12
C ILE A 558 8.74 -5.57 -31.74
N ALA A 559 8.20 -4.77 -30.82
CA ALA A 559 8.78 -4.54 -29.50
C ALA A 559 7.74 -4.39 -28.37
N GLY A 560 8.24 -4.29 -27.14
CA GLY A 560 7.49 -4.06 -25.90
C GLY A 560 6.91 -5.34 -25.28
N ASP A 561 6.94 -5.41 -23.95
CA ASP A 561 6.77 -6.69 -23.25
C ASP A 561 5.35 -7.28 -23.33
N VAL A 562 5.28 -8.62 -23.25
CA VAL A 562 4.04 -9.40 -23.17
C VAL A 562 4.05 -10.16 -21.85
N VAL A 563 3.08 -9.87 -20.97
CA VAL A 563 2.92 -10.53 -19.68
C VAL A 563 1.61 -11.31 -19.66
N LEU A 564 1.69 -12.63 -19.58
CA LEU A 564 0.58 -13.56 -19.43
C LEU A 564 0.54 -14.06 -17.98
N ARG A 565 -0.53 -13.77 -17.24
CA ARG A 565 -0.65 -14.11 -15.81
C ARG A 565 -1.95 -14.81 -15.46
N ALA A 566 -1.86 -15.91 -14.71
CA ALA A 566 -3.03 -16.66 -14.23
C ALA A 566 -3.01 -16.78 -12.69
N ASP A 567 -3.89 -16.03 -12.02
CA ASP A 567 -3.94 -15.92 -10.55
C ASP A 567 -5.05 -16.78 -9.93
N ARG A 568 -4.70 -17.60 -8.93
CA ARG A 568 -5.68 -18.38 -8.14
C ARG A 568 -6.39 -17.50 -7.12
N ARG A 569 -7.57 -16.96 -7.47
CA ARG A 569 -8.45 -16.27 -6.51
C ARG A 569 -9.36 -17.30 -5.82
N SER A 570 -9.53 -17.18 -4.50
CA SER A 570 -9.86 -18.29 -3.58
C SER A 570 -11.26 -18.92 -3.67
N THR A 571 -12.04 -18.59 -4.71
CA THR A 571 -13.43 -19.07 -4.91
C THR A 571 -13.63 -19.88 -6.20
N GLN A 572 -12.58 -20.09 -7.01
CA GLN A 572 -12.70 -20.81 -8.28
C GLN A 572 -12.63 -22.33 -8.14
N ALA A 573 -13.60 -23.02 -8.75
CA ALA A 573 -13.67 -24.48 -8.82
C ALA A 573 -12.76 -25.10 -9.91
N GLN A 574 -12.09 -24.29 -10.73
CA GLN A 574 -11.13 -24.71 -11.74
C GLN A 574 -9.75 -24.16 -11.39
N PRO A 575 -8.65 -24.89 -11.66
CA PRO A 575 -7.31 -24.40 -11.40
C PRO A 575 -6.91 -23.29 -12.40
N PRO A 576 -6.00 -22.38 -12.02
CA PRO A 576 -5.53 -21.34 -12.92
C PRO A 576 -4.76 -21.97 -14.09
N SER A 577 -4.77 -21.30 -15.24
CA SER A 577 -4.08 -21.82 -16.42
C SER A 577 -3.77 -20.74 -17.45
N ILE A 578 -2.69 -20.95 -18.20
CA ILE A 578 -2.34 -20.19 -19.40
C ILE A 578 -2.23 -21.22 -20.53
N ARG A 579 -3.01 -21.09 -21.60
CA ARG A 579 -3.03 -22.09 -22.68
C ARG A 579 -2.91 -21.44 -24.05
N MET A 580 -1.89 -21.82 -24.79
CA MET A 580 -1.82 -21.63 -26.24
C MET A 580 -2.59 -22.76 -26.94
N GLN A 581 -3.24 -22.46 -28.07
CA GLN A 581 -3.88 -23.46 -28.93
C GLN A 581 -2.91 -23.93 -30.04
N PRO A 582 -3.07 -25.15 -30.58
CA PRO A 582 -2.18 -25.66 -31.62
C PRO A 582 -2.11 -24.74 -32.85
N GLY A 583 -0.90 -24.37 -33.25
CA GLY A 583 -0.61 -23.46 -34.36
C GLY A 583 -0.69 -21.98 -34.00
N THR A 584 -0.72 -21.60 -32.71
CA THR A 584 -0.68 -20.19 -32.29
C THR A 584 0.73 -19.76 -31.91
N ALA A 585 1.09 -18.52 -32.25
CA ALA A 585 2.42 -17.98 -31.99
C ALA A 585 2.41 -16.66 -31.20
N ILE A 586 3.33 -16.53 -30.25
CA ILE A 586 3.78 -15.24 -29.75
C ILE A 586 5.08 -14.91 -30.49
N ARG A 587 5.11 -13.79 -31.22
CA ARG A 587 6.27 -13.32 -31.96
C ARG A 587 6.56 -11.89 -31.54
N ALA A 588 7.56 -11.69 -30.70
CA ALA A 588 7.91 -10.40 -30.12
C ALA A 588 9.45 -10.32 -29.94
N PRO A 589 10.23 -10.27 -31.04
CA PRO A 589 11.68 -10.51 -31.02
C PRO A 589 12.53 -9.34 -30.48
N ALA A 590 11.91 -8.24 -30.03
CA ALA A 590 12.55 -7.18 -29.25
C ALA A 590 11.72 -6.88 -27.97
N SER A 591 11.30 -7.94 -27.30
CA SER A 591 10.42 -7.92 -26.12
C SER A 591 10.77 -9.02 -25.13
N THR A 592 10.52 -8.75 -23.84
CA THR A 592 10.39 -9.81 -22.84
C THR A 592 9.01 -10.47 -22.97
N VAL A 593 8.97 -11.80 -23.01
CA VAL A 593 7.72 -12.58 -22.89
C VAL A 593 7.71 -13.27 -21.54
N SER A 594 6.76 -12.92 -20.69
CA SER A 594 6.61 -13.44 -19.32
C SER A 594 5.36 -14.32 -19.18
N PHE A 595 5.54 -15.58 -18.81
CA PHE A 595 4.47 -16.49 -18.39
C PHE A 595 4.50 -16.64 -16.87
N LEU A 596 3.44 -16.21 -16.19
CA LEU A 596 3.34 -16.14 -14.74
C LEU A 596 2.12 -16.95 -14.24
N LEU A 597 2.38 -18.18 -13.81
CA LEU A 597 1.42 -19.11 -13.21
C LEU A 597 1.82 -19.37 -11.74
N PRO A 598 1.68 -18.36 -10.85
CA PRO A 598 2.16 -18.43 -9.47
C PRO A 598 1.44 -19.51 -8.64
N GLY A 599 2.23 -20.28 -7.91
CA GLY A 599 1.74 -21.35 -7.02
C GLY A 599 1.60 -20.92 -5.56
N ASP A 600 0.85 -21.74 -4.80
CA ASP A 600 0.99 -21.80 -3.35
C ASP A 600 2.04 -22.90 -3.03
N PRO A 601 3.25 -22.54 -2.54
CA PRO A 601 4.34 -23.48 -2.31
C PRO A 601 4.06 -24.50 -1.19
N SER A 602 2.99 -24.33 -0.41
CA SER A 602 2.54 -25.34 0.55
C SER A 602 1.75 -26.48 -0.10
N THR A 603 1.22 -26.28 -1.32
CA THR A 603 0.30 -27.23 -1.97
C THR A 603 1.01 -28.16 -2.97
N LYS A 604 1.26 -29.42 -2.56
CA LYS A 604 1.60 -30.50 -3.51
C LYS A 604 0.37 -30.86 -4.35
N ALA A 605 0.10 -30.08 -5.40
CA ALA A 605 -1.05 -30.25 -6.30
C ALA A 605 -0.89 -31.42 -7.30
N ALA A 606 -0.40 -32.58 -6.83
CA ALA A 606 -0.24 -33.79 -7.65
C ALA A 606 -1.60 -34.48 -7.90
N GLY A 607 -2.36 -33.98 -8.87
CA GLY A 607 -3.66 -34.54 -9.26
C GLY A 607 -4.34 -33.75 -10.40
N PRO A 608 -5.53 -34.18 -10.87
CA PRO A 608 -6.23 -33.57 -12.01
C PRO A 608 -6.78 -32.15 -11.77
N ALA A 609 -6.48 -31.54 -10.62
CA ALA A 609 -6.73 -30.14 -10.29
C ALA A 609 -5.43 -29.30 -10.20
N ALA A 610 -4.33 -29.80 -10.79
CA ALA A 610 -3.12 -29.03 -11.04
C ALA A 610 -3.41 -27.87 -12.03
N PRO A 611 -2.74 -26.72 -11.89
CA PRO A 611 -2.79 -25.67 -12.90
C PRO A 611 -2.01 -26.07 -14.16
N VAL A 612 -2.35 -25.44 -15.29
CA VAL A 612 -1.88 -25.87 -16.62
C VAL A 612 -1.27 -24.70 -17.39
N LEU A 613 0.00 -24.84 -17.78
CA LEU A 613 0.71 -23.99 -18.72
C LEU A 613 0.92 -24.76 -20.04
N THR A 614 0.11 -24.49 -21.06
CA THR A 614 0.28 -25.07 -22.41
C THR A 614 0.97 -24.06 -23.31
N LEU A 615 2.14 -24.43 -23.85
CA LEU A 615 3.02 -23.59 -24.67
C LEU A 615 3.11 -24.13 -26.11
N ASP A 616 3.20 -23.22 -27.07
CA ASP A 616 3.37 -23.53 -28.49
C ASP A 616 4.56 -22.73 -29.07
N VAL A 617 4.38 -21.93 -30.13
CA VAL A 617 5.47 -21.16 -30.73
C VAL A 617 5.69 -19.84 -29.97
N VAL A 618 6.87 -19.66 -29.38
CA VAL A 618 7.26 -18.42 -28.70
C VAL A 618 8.58 -17.92 -29.26
N GLN A 619 8.58 -16.71 -29.81
CA GLN A 619 9.77 -16.01 -30.30
C GLN A 619 9.90 -14.69 -29.53
N ALA A 620 11.02 -14.49 -28.82
CA ALA A 620 11.23 -13.38 -27.89
C ALA A 620 12.71 -12.94 -27.86
N ASP A 621 12.98 -11.76 -27.31
CA ASP A 621 14.34 -11.32 -26.95
C ASP A 621 14.78 -11.98 -25.64
N HIS A 622 13.88 -11.96 -24.64
CA HIS A 622 14.01 -12.72 -23.39
C HIS A 622 12.71 -13.45 -23.04
N LEU A 623 12.82 -14.66 -22.51
CA LEU A 623 11.69 -15.47 -22.05
C LEU A 623 11.79 -15.70 -20.53
N VAL A 624 10.70 -15.40 -19.81
CA VAL A 624 10.56 -15.63 -18.37
C VAL A 624 9.39 -16.58 -18.13
N VAL A 625 9.62 -17.69 -17.43
CA VAL A 625 8.54 -18.64 -17.07
C VAL A 625 8.57 -18.93 -15.57
N ASP A 626 7.66 -18.29 -14.83
CA ASP A 626 7.32 -18.70 -13.47
C ASP A 626 6.11 -19.64 -13.53
N ALA A 627 6.38 -20.94 -13.51
CA ALA A 627 5.40 -22.01 -13.40
C ALA A 627 5.36 -22.60 -11.97
N SER A 628 5.58 -21.78 -10.93
CA SER A 628 5.57 -22.23 -9.52
C SER A 628 4.26 -22.86 -9.05
N GLY A 629 3.16 -22.75 -9.81
CA GLY A 629 1.92 -23.50 -9.59
C GLY A 629 1.88 -24.91 -10.19
N ALA A 630 2.60 -25.16 -11.30
CA ALA A 630 2.72 -26.49 -11.89
C ALA A 630 3.57 -27.40 -10.98
N GLY A 631 3.51 -28.72 -11.11
CA GLY A 631 4.39 -29.64 -10.38
C GLY A 631 5.68 -29.94 -11.14
N LEU A 632 6.76 -30.23 -10.42
CA LEU A 632 7.98 -30.82 -10.98
C LEU A 632 8.34 -32.09 -10.19
N ASP A 633 8.50 -33.20 -10.90
CA ASP A 633 8.94 -34.50 -10.36
C ASP A 633 10.25 -34.88 -11.07
N LEU A 634 11.32 -34.98 -10.27
CA LEU A 634 12.72 -35.19 -10.69
C LEU A 634 13.36 -36.31 -9.87
N VAL A 635 13.99 -37.25 -10.59
CA VAL A 635 14.78 -38.33 -10.00
C VAL A 635 16.16 -38.33 -10.65
N GLY A 636 17.21 -38.12 -9.86
CA GLY A 636 18.60 -38.33 -10.27
C GLY A 636 18.95 -39.81 -10.15
N ALA A 637 19.79 -40.31 -11.06
CA ALA A 637 20.21 -41.70 -11.09
C ALA A 637 21.18 -42.05 -9.97
N ASP A 638 21.07 -43.26 -9.44
CA ASP A 638 22.15 -43.86 -8.65
C ASP A 638 23.36 -44.12 -9.56
N LYS A 639 24.57 -43.77 -9.10
CA LYS A 639 25.80 -44.02 -9.86
C LYS A 639 26.87 -44.73 -9.03
N ARG A 640 27.89 -45.29 -9.70
CA ARG A 640 29.15 -45.68 -9.05
C ARG A 640 30.07 -44.47 -8.99
N TYR A 641 30.97 -44.46 -8.01
CA TYR A 641 31.98 -43.41 -7.89
C TYR A 641 32.88 -43.35 -9.14
N ASP A 642 32.96 -42.17 -9.74
CA ASP A 642 33.62 -41.87 -11.01
C ASP A 642 34.59 -40.65 -10.89
N GLY A 643 34.79 -40.16 -9.66
CA GLY A 643 35.57 -38.95 -9.37
C GLY A 643 34.83 -37.62 -9.56
N GLY A 644 33.64 -37.61 -10.17
CA GLY A 644 32.90 -36.39 -10.53
C GLY A 644 31.57 -36.19 -9.80
N THR A 645 30.99 -34.99 -9.93
CA THR A 645 29.69 -34.62 -9.31
C THR A 645 28.50 -34.77 -10.25
N GLN A 646 28.68 -34.74 -11.57
CA GLN A 646 27.59 -34.85 -12.56
C GLN A 646 26.79 -36.16 -12.39
N VAL A 647 25.49 -36.10 -12.64
CA VAL A 647 24.58 -37.27 -12.53
C VAL A 647 23.54 -37.26 -13.65
N ALA A 648 23.19 -38.45 -14.15
CA ALA A 648 22.10 -38.60 -15.11
C ALA A 648 20.75 -38.34 -14.42
N VAL A 649 19.77 -37.80 -15.15
CA VAL A 649 18.39 -37.66 -14.67
C VAL A 649 17.56 -38.78 -15.26
N GLU A 650 17.05 -39.70 -14.43
CA GLU A 650 16.26 -40.84 -14.90
C GLU A 650 14.88 -40.40 -15.40
N ARG A 651 14.34 -39.34 -14.80
CA ARG A 651 12.96 -38.90 -15.03
C ARG A 651 12.83 -37.41 -14.80
N VAL A 652 12.44 -36.68 -15.85
CA VAL A 652 11.99 -35.30 -15.82
C VAL A 652 10.51 -35.29 -16.14
N ALA A 653 9.67 -34.94 -15.18
CA ALA A 653 8.23 -34.83 -15.37
C ALA A 653 7.71 -33.47 -14.87
N LEU A 654 7.45 -32.56 -15.80
CA LEU A 654 6.71 -31.32 -15.56
C LEU A 654 5.21 -31.64 -15.52
N SER A 655 4.63 -31.67 -14.32
CA SER A 655 3.21 -31.91 -14.13
C SER A 655 2.43 -30.61 -14.33
N GLY A 656 1.73 -30.46 -15.45
CA GLY A 656 0.99 -29.23 -15.75
C GLY A 656 1.80 -28.16 -16.49
N VAL A 657 2.97 -28.49 -17.05
CA VAL A 657 3.51 -27.77 -18.21
C VAL A 657 3.44 -28.69 -19.41
N GLU A 658 2.88 -28.21 -20.50
CA GLU A 658 2.61 -28.96 -21.74
C GLU A 658 3.23 -28.21 -22.92
N PHE A 659 4.06 -28.89 -23.71
CA PHE A 659 4.59 -28.35 -24.97
C PHE A 659 3.81 -28.99 -26.12
N LEU A 660 3.18 -28.17 -26.95
CA LEU A 660 2.43 -28.66 -28.11
C LEU A 660 3.38 -29.23 -29.18
N PRO A 661 2.93 -30.15 -30.05
CA PRO A 661 3.78 -30.76 -31.08
C PRO A 661 4.42 -29.78 -32.09
N THR A 662 3.93 -28.54 -32.13
CA THR A 662 4.42 -27.43 -32.96
C THR A 662 5.35 -26.46 -32.23
N SER A 663 5.58 -26.65 -30.92
CA SER A 663 6.41 -25.76 -30.11
C SER A 663 7.88 -25.79 -30.53
N ASN A 664 8.48 -24.60 -30.59
CA ASN A 664 9.94 -24.44 -30.76
C ASN A 664 10.70 -24.59 -29.43
N LEU A 665 10.02 -24.54 -28.29
CA LEU A 665 10.64 -24.55 -26.97
C LEU A 665 11.11 -25.96 -26.59
N ARG A 666 12.35 -26.07 -26.09
CA ARG A 666 12.94 -27.34 -25.65
C ARG A 666 13.33 -27.27 -24.17
N PRO A 667 12.79 -28.17 -23.31
CA PRO A 667 13.23 -28.24 -21.93
C PRO A 667 14.62 -28.87 -21.81
N GLY A 668 15.50 -28.22 -21.05
CA GLY A 668 16.79 -28.75 -20.64
C GLY A 668 16.88 -28.85 -19.11
N VAL A 669 17.61 -29.85 -18.63
CA VAL A 669 17.89 -30.07 -17.20
C VAL A 669 19.36 -30.45 -17.04
N GLU A 670 20.02 -29.87 -16.04
CA GLU A 670 21.35 -30.29 -15.57
C GLU A 670 21.24 -30.71 -14.10
N ALA A 671 22.00 -31.74 -13.72
CA ALA A 671 21.97 -32.32 -12.38
C ALA A 671 23.37 -32.69 -11.91
N ALA A 672 23.71 -32.28 -10.68
CA ALA A 672 24.97 -32.64 -10.05
C ALA A 672 24.79 -32.87 -8.55
N PHE A 673 25.48 -33.88 -8.01
CA PHE A 673 25.65 -34.06 -6.58
C PHE A 673 26.38 -32.85 -5.97
N VAL A 674 26.01 -32.48 -4.74
CA VAL A 674 26.62 -31.35 -4.00
C VAL A 674 28.12 -31.56 -3.77
N ASP A 675 28.56 -32.80 -3.66
CA ASP A 675 29.95 -33.21 -3.54
C ASP A 675 30.17 -34.57 -4.26
N LYS A 676 31.42 -35.02 -4.44
CA LYS A 676 31.72 -36.26 -5.17
C LYS A 676 31.66 -37.52 -4.28
N GLN A 677 31.54 -37.38 -2.97
CA GLN A 677 31.83 -38.44 -2.01
C GLN A 677 30.71 -39.48 -1.95
N ALA A 678 31.10 -40.76 -1.87
CA ALA A 678 30.15 -41.87 -1.86
C ALA A 678 29.18 -41.84 -0.67
N GLY A 679 27.97 -42.35 -0.87
CA GLY A 679 26.92 -42.44 0.14
C GLY A 679 25.55 -42.83 -0.42
N PRO A 680 24.63 -43.35 0.41
CA PRO A 680 23.35 -43.91 -0.03
C PRO A 680 22.23 -42.87 -0.23
N ALA A 681 22.43 -41.61 0.16
CA ALA A 681 21.44 -40.54 0.06
C ALA A 681 22.15 -39.18 -0.07
N LYS A 682 22.84 -38.97 -1.19
CA LYS A 682 23.57 -37.75 -1.52
C LYS A 682 22.62 -36.72 -2.13
N THR A 683 22.67 -35.48 -1.68
CA THR A 683 21.90 -34.38 -2.27
C THR A 683 22.36 -34.11 -3.70
N VAL A 684 21.40 -34.04 -4.62
CA VAL A 684 21.57 -33.60 -6.01
C VAL A 684 20.92 -32.25 -6.18
N HIS A 685 21.66 -31.28 -6.72
CA HIS A 685 21.17 -30.00 -7.18
C HIS A 685 20.78 -30.09 -8.66
N PHE A 686 19.62 -29.53 -9.00
CA PHE A 686 19.12 -29.45 -10.38
C PHE A 686 18.99 -28.00 -10.84
N ARG A 687 19.18 -27.78 -12.14
CA ARG A 687 18.81 -26.56 -12.87
C ARG A 687 17.95 -26.94 -14.07
N ALA A 688 16.95 -26.14 -14.39
CA ALA A 688 15.97 -26.42 -15.44
C ALA A 688 15.66 -25.14 -16.22
N TRP A 689 15.69 -25.24 -17.54
CA TRP A 689 15.54 -24.11 -18.45
C TRP A 689 14.81 -24.52 -19.73
N LEU A 690 14.41 -23.53 -20.52
CA LEU A 690 13.89 -23.69 -21.89
C LEU A 690 14.87 -23.05 -22.87
N THR A 691 15.04 -23.64 -24.05
CA THR A 691 15.79 -23.02 -25.17
C THR A 691 14.92 -22.87 -26.42
N GLY A 692 15.39 -22.05 -27.37
CA GLY A 692 14.84 -21.96 -28.73
C GLY A 692 13.87 -20.80 -29.00
N TYR A 693 13.69 -19.86 -28.07
CA TYR A 693 12.83 -18.68 -28.26
C TYR A 693 13.53 -17.54 -29.02
N ASP A 694 14.84 -17.44 -28.86
CA ASP A 694 15.78 -16.56 -29.57
C ASP A 694 16.53 -17.34 -30.68
N GLY A 695 16.86 -18.59 -30.38
CA GLY A 695 17.77 -19.46 -31.11
C GLY A 695 18.35 -20.54 -30.19
N GLU A 696 19.09 -20.15 -29.15
CA GLU A 696 19.84 -21.07 -28.27
C GLU A 696 19.95 -20.62 -26.78
N GLU A 697 19.46 -19.44 -26.40
CA GLU A 697 19.55 -18.94 -25.01
C GLU A 697 18.74 -19.78 -24.02
N ARG A 698 19.20 -19.83 -22.75
CA ARG A 698 18.55 -20.57 -21.66
C ARG A 698 17.65 -19.65 -20.83
N ALA A 699 16.33 -19.78 -21.00
CA ALA A 699 15.33 -19.16 -20.13
C ALA A 699 15.09 -20.03 -18.89
N GLY A 700 15.39 -19.52 -17.69
CA GLY A 700 15.16 -20.23 -16.43
C GLY A 700 13.67 -20.55 -16.19
N LEU A 701 13.36 -21.82 -15.87
CA LEU A 701 11.99 -22.31 -15.66
C LEU A 701 11.71 -22.48 -14.16
N ARG A 702 11.03 -21.54 -13.53
CA ARG A 702 10.71 -21.65 -12.09
C ARG A 702 9.52 -22.60 -11.86
N THR A 703 9.65 -23.50 -10.89
CA THR A 703 8.67 -24.52 -10.49
C THR A 703 8.78 -24.77 -8.97
N PRO A 704 7.78 -25.37 -8.30
CA PRO A 704 7.83 -25.63 -6.88
C PRO A 704 8.60 -26.93 -6.58
N GLY A 705 9.54 -26.83 -5.65
CA GLY A 705 10.26 -27.95 -5.06
C GLY A 705 10.93 -27.47 -3.76
N ARG A 706 11.93 -28.20 -3.26
CA ARG A 706 12.82 -27.65 -2.22
C ARG A 706 13.78 -26.64 -2.85
N GLU A 707 13.38 -25.38 -2.86
CA GLU A 707 14.22 -24.23 -3.17
C GLU A 707 15.28 -24.08 -2.06
N SER A 708 16.55 -24.33 -2.35
CA SER A 708 17.60 -24.36 -1.32
C SER A 708 18.02 -22.93 -0.93
N ARG A 709 17.67 -22.50 0.29
CA ARG A 709 18.08 -21.21 0.86
C ARG A 709 19.55 -21.22 1.32
N GLN A 710 20.49 -21.26 0.37
CA GLN A 710 21.88 -20.90 0.67
C GLN A 710 22.05 -19.38 0.75
N GLY A 711 22.14 -18.88 1.99
CA GLY A 711 22.47 -17.48 2.29
C GLY A 711 21.26 -16.57 2.50
N GLY A 712 21.34 -15.71 3.53
CA GLY A 712 20.33 -14.70 3.84
C GLY A 712 20.41 -13.44 2.98
N GLY A 713 20.76 -13.58 1.70
CA GLY A 713 20.81 -12.48 0.73
C GLY A 713 19.44 -12.21 0.09
N VAL A 714 19.30 -11.04 -0.52
CA VAL A 714 18.24 -10.82 -1.52
C VAL A 714 18.71 -11.51 -2.81
N PRO A 715 17.87 -12.33 -3.48
CA PRO A 715 18.28 -12.95 -4.75
C PRO A 715 18.43 -11.89 -5.84
N ASP A 716 19.56 -11.93 -6.55
CA ASP A 716 19.77 -11.13 -7.76
C ASP A 716 18.83 -11.59 -8.88
N ALA A 717 18.38 -10.65 -9.71
CA ALA A 717 17.32 -10.85 -10.71
C ALA A 717 17.72 -11.71 -11.94
N GLY A 718 18.72 -12.59 -11.80
CA GLY A 718 19.22 -13.48 -12.85
C GLY A 718 19.83 -14.79 -12.34
N SER A 719 19.73 -15.11 -11.04
CA SER A 719 20.20 -16.41 -10.54
C SER A 719 19.21 -17.53 -10.87
N GLU A 720 19.62 -18.51 -11.68
CA GLU A 720 18.80 -19.71 -11.95
C GLU A 720 18.39 -20.41 -10.63
N PRO A 721 17.11 -20.77 -10.45
CA PRO A 721 16.66 -21.52 -9.28
C PRO A 721 17.31 -22.90 -9.20
N ILE A 722 17.57 -23.35 -7.96
CA ILE A 722 18.17 -24.66 -7.66
C ILE A 722 17.22 -25.47 -6.79
N TRP A 723 16.90 -26.69 -7.22
CA TRP A 723 16.08 -27.65 -6.47
C TRP A 723 16.93 -28.83 -5.98
N GLU A 724 16.52 -29.42 -4.85
CA GLU A 724 17.15 -30.59 -4.24
C GLU A 724 16.36 -31.89 -4.46
N THR A 725 17.04 -33.00 -4.81
CA THR A 725 16.58 -34.38 -4.59
C THR A 725 17.70 -35.23 -3.98
N VAL A 726 17.48 -36.52 -3.72
CA VAL A 726 18.52 -37.47 -3.28
C VAL A 726 18.70 -38.64 -4.24
N ALA A 727 19.95 -39.09 -4.39
CA ALA A 727 20.35 -40.33 -5.09
C ALA A 727 21.62 -40.91 -4.44
N ALA A 728 22.03 -42.12 -4.80
CA ALA A 728 23.22 -42.77 -4.26
C ALA A 728 24.47 -42.59 -5.15
N ILE A 729 25.62 -42.43 -4.50
CA ILE A 729 26.93 -42.68 -5.10
C ILE A 729 27.49 -43.93 -4.43
N HIS A 730 27.51 -45.06 -5.14
CA HIS A 730 28.04 -46.32 -4.63
C HIS A 730 29.58 -46.35 -4.67
N PRO A 731 30.25 -46.77 -3.59
CA PRO A 731 31.70 -46.96 -3.58
C PRO A 731 32.19 -47.94 -4.65
N VAL A 732 33.41 -47.71 -5.14
CA VAL A 732 34.11 -48.63 -6.06
C VAL A 732 34.91 -49.68 -5.27
N PRO A 733 34.82 -50.97 -5.60
CA PRO A 733 35.66 -51.98 -4.94
C PRO A 733 37.13 -51.82 -5.35
N LEU A 734 38.02 -51.76 -4.36
CA LEU A 734 39.47 -51.87 -4.55
C LEU A 734 39.95 -53.23 -4.03
N SER A 735 41.06 -53.70 -4.60
CA SER A 735 41.78 -54.89 -4.15
C SER A 735 43.02 -54.48 -3.37
N VAL A 736 43.33 -55.26 -2.33
CA VAL A 736 44.45 -55.04 -1.41
C VAL A 736 45.36 -56.26 -1.47
N ALA A 737 46.66 -56.03 -1.65
CA ALA A 737 47.70 -57.02 -1.45
C ALA A 737 48.37 -56.80 -0.08
N GLY A 738 48.97 -57.85 0.47
CA GLY A 738 49.72 -57.77 1.72
C GLY A 738 51.00 -58.58 1.66
N VAL A 739 52.08 -58.01 2.19
CA VAL A 739 53.37 -58.70 2.40
C VAL A 739 53.58 -58.83 3.90
N VAL A 740 53.81 -60.06 4.36
CA VAL A 740 54.13 -60.35 5.77
C VAL A 740 55.65 -60.40 5.93
N GLN A 741 56.16 -59.74 6.97
CA GLN A 741 57.58 -59.78 7.30
C GLN A 741 57.97 -61.14 7.91
N PRO A 742 59.15 -61.69 7.59
CA PRO A 742 59.68 -62.88 8.26
C PRO A 742 59.77 -62.68 9.77
N LYS A 743 59.42 -63.71 10.54
CA LYS A 743 59.38 -63.69 12.01
C LYS A 743 60.09 -64.92 12.57
N THR A 744 60.93 -64.74 13.60
CA THR A 744 61.43 -65.85 14.42
C THR A 744 60.42 -66.20 15.53
N ALA A 745 60.22 -67.48 15.80
CA ALA A 745 59.23 -67.98 16.75
C ALA A 745 59.46 -67.44 18.18
N ASP A 746 58.56 -66.57 18.63
CA ASP A 746 58.56 -65.92 19.94
C ASP A 746 57.40 -66.38 20.85
N GLY A 747 56.56 -67.31 20.36
CA GLY A 747 55.37 -67.81 21.05
C GLY A 747 54.10 -66.97 20.87
N THR A 748 54.12 -65.91 20.06
CA THR A 748 52.96 -65.04 19.79
C THR A 748 52.44 -65.19 18.35
N LEU A 749 51.13 -65.02 18.16
CA LEU A 749 50.49 -65.08 16.83
C LEU A 749 50.69 -63.79 16.01
N ASP A 750 51.15 -62.70 16.62
CA ASP A 750 51.23 -61.38 15.97
C ASP A 750 52.10 -61.40 14.70
N ALA A 751 51.55 -60.93 13.58
CA ALA A 751 52.22 -60.83 12.30
C ALA A 751 52.47 -59.36 11.93
N GLN A 752 53.70 -59.01 11.57
CA GLN A 752 54.02 -57.69 11.02
C GLN A 752 53.72 -57.69 9.52
N VAL A 753 52.72 -56.93 9.10
CA VAL A 753 52.21 -56.91 7.72
C VAL A 753 52.30 -55.51 7.14
N THR A 754 52.65 -55.42 5.85
CA THR A 754 52.53 -54.20 5.06
C THR A 754 51.46 -54.42 4.00
N LEU A 755 50.38 -53.65 4.05
CA LEU A 755 49.32 -53.67 3.03
C LEU A 755 49.55 -52.58 1.98
N SER A 756 49.22 -52.91 0.73
CA SER A 756 49.20 -51.97 -0.39
C SER A 756 47.95 -52.18 -1.24
N LEU A 757 47.47 -51.14 -1.91
CA LEU A 757 46.49 -51.33 -2.97
C LEU A 757 47.13 -52.15 -4.11
N SER A 758 46.38 -53.09 -4.69
CA SER A 758 46.85 -53.90 -5.83
C SER A 758 46.37 -53.36 -7.18
N ALA A 759 45.67 -52.22 -7.17
CA ALA A 759 45.28 -51.40 -8.31
C ALA A 759 45.15 -49.96 -7.80
N ASP A 760 45.58 -48.98 -8.59
CA ASP A 760 45.54 -47.57 -8.16
C ASP A 760 44.10 -47.03 -8.03
N PRO A 761 43.85 -46.07 -7.11
CA PRO A 761 42.64 -45.26 -7.11
C PRO A 761 42.47 -44.47 -8.42
N LEU A 762 41.31 -43.83 -8.61
CA LEU A 762 41.12 -42.90 -9.72
C LEU A 762 42.16 -41.75 -9.66
N PRO A 763 42.68 -41.27 -10.81
CA PRO A 763 43.77 -40.30 -10.84
C PRO A 763 43.48 -39.03 -10.03
N GLY A 764 44.27 -38.80 -8.98
CA GLY A 764 44.16 -37.63 -8.09
C GLY A 764 43.46 -37.88 -6.74
N ASP A 765 42.96 -39.09 -6.50
CA ASP A 765 42.38 -39.47 -5.21
C ASP A 765 43.43 -39.91 -4.19
N ALA A 766 43.27 -39.45 -2.95
CA ALA A 766 44.15 -39.79 -1.83
C ALA A 766 43.53 -40.89 -0.96
N VAL A 767 43.92 -42.14 -1.22
CA VAL A 767 43.48 -43.34 -0.50
C VAL A 767 44.67 -44.02 0.18
N THR A 768 44.51 -44.42 1.43
CA THR A 768 45.47 -45.27 2.17
C THR A 768 44.80 -46.55 2.65
N VAL A 769 45.57 -47.61 2.87
CA VAL A 769 45.09 -48.85 3.50
C VAL A 769 45.61 -48.91 4.93
N VAL A 770 44.74 -49.27 5.88
CA VAL A 770 45.13 -49.62 7.25
C VAL A 770 44.37 -50.87 7.71
N HIS A 771 44.85 -51.54 8.75
CA HIS A 771 44.23 -52.73 9.32
C HIS A 771 44.19 -52.67 10.86
N GLY A 772 43.50 -53.64 11.47
CA GLY A 772 43.58 -53.95 12.89
C GLY A 772 44.62 -55.04 13.14
N ALA A 773 44.24 -56.09 13.87
CA ALA A 773 45.12 -57.23 14.12
C ALA A 773 45.50 -57.97 12.83
N ALA A 774 46.72 -58.51 12.80
CA ALA A 774 47.18 -59.46 11.80
C ALA A 774 47.81 -60.63 12.54
N GLU A 775 47.24 -61.82 12.39
CA GLU A 775 47.53 -62.98 13.23
C GLU A 775 47.89 -64.18 12.35
N PHE A 776 48.99 -64.87 12.66
CA PHE A 776 49.29 -66.20 12.15
C PHE A 776 48.26 -67.23 12.65
N ASP A 777 48.09 -68.32 11.91
CA ASP A 777 47.28 -69.48 12.30
C ASP A 777 47.88 -70.32 13.43
N ASP A 778 49.21 -70.23 13.64
CA ASP A 778 49.95 -70.95 14.68
C ASP A 778 51.29 -70.22 14.98
N ALA A 779 51.74 -70.24 16.23
CA ALA A 779 52.93 -69.49 16.69
C ALA A 779 54.27 -70.25 16.54
N GLY A 780 54.25 -71.52 16.13
CA GLY A 780 55.43 -72.37 16.01
C GLY A 780 56.21 -72.17 14.70
N PRO A 781 57.52 -72.47 14.67
CA PRO A 781 58.32 -72.39 13.45
C PRO A 781 57.82 -73.39 12.40
N GLY A 782 57.85 -73.00 11.12
CA GLY A 782 57.35 -73.81 10.01
C GLY A 782 57.05 -73.00 8.75
N GLU A 783 56.83 -73.70 7.63
CA GLU A 783 56.45 -73.14 6.33
C GLU A 783 54.99 -73.45 6.00
N GLY A 784 54.39 -72.68 5.09
CA GLY A 784 52.99 -72.87 4.66
C GLY A 784 51.96 -72.23 5.59
N ARG A 785 52.39 -71.37 6.53
CA ARG A 785 51.52 -70.68 7.50
C ARG A 785 50.55 -69.70 6.81
N THR A 786 49.46 -69.40 7.52
CA THR A 786 48.42 -68.47 7.10
C THR A 786 48.38 -67.26 8.02
N VAL A 787 48.32 -66.04 7.49
CA VAL A 787 48.01 -64.84 8.27
C VAL A 787 46.63 -64.33 7.92
N THR A 788 45.79 -64.13 8.95
CA THR A 788 44.50 -63.46 8.83
C THR A 788 44.64 -62.02 9.30
N VAL A 789 44.52 -61.08 8.37
CA VAL A 789 44.49 -59.63 8.65
C VAL A 789 43.04 -59.20 8.81
N ARG A 790 42.70 -58.58 9.95
CA ARG A 790 41.35 -58.14 10.33
C ARG A 790 41.23 -56.61 10.29
N ASP A 791 39.99 -56.12 10.27
CA ASP A 791 39.62 -54.70 10.23
C ASP A 791 40.34 -53.91 9.14
N VAL A 792 40.55 -54.56 7.98
CA VAL A 792 41.12 -53.93 6.79
C VAL A 792 40.14 -52.86 6.29
N ARG A 793 40.61 -51.61 6.23
CA ARG A 793 39.79 -50.43 5.92
C ARG A 793 40.59 -49.40 5.15
N LEU A 794 39.88 -48.58 4.39
CA LEU A 794 40.48 -47.46 3.66
C LEU A 794 40.44 -46.17 4.48
N GLY A 795 41.53 -45.42 4.38
CA GLY A 795 41.69 -44.07 4.93
C GLY A 795 42.15 -43.10 3.83
N GLY A 796 42.64 -41.93 4.24
CA GLY A 796 42.89 -40.81 3.35
C GLY A 796 41.61 -40.04 3.00
N ARG A 797 41.76 -38.89 2.33
CA ARG A 797 40.67 -37.94 2.03
C ARG A 797 39.55 -38.58 1.18
N ASP A 798 39.93 -39.41 0.22
CA ASP A 798 39.02 -40.00 -0.76
C ASP A 798 38.70 -41.48 -0.47
N GLY A 799 39.28 -42.07 0.60
CA GLY A 799 39.13 -43.49 0.93
C GLY A 799 37.70 -43.96 1.20
N GLY A 800 36.82 -43.06 1.66
CA GLY A 800 35.39 -43.33 1.83
C GLY A 800 34.62 -43.54 0.51
N ASN A 801 35.24 -43.25 -0.63
CA ASN A 801 34.65 -43.43 -1.96
C ASN A 801 34.87 -44.86 -2.51
N TYR A 802 35.54 -45.70 -1.74
CA TYR A 802 35.97 -47.04 -2.12
C TYR A 802 35.62 -48.06 -1.04
N VAL A 803 35.61 -49.34 -1.41
CA VAL A 803 35.31 -50.46 -0.50
C VAL A 803 36.32 -51.59 -0.67
N VAL A 804 36.70 -52.23 0.43
CA VAL A 804 37.59 -53.39 0.49
C VAL A 804 36.96 -54.48 1.38
N PRO A 805 37.33 -55.76 1.22
CA PRO A 805 37.01 -56.79 2.21
C PRO A 805 37.60 -56.41 3.57
N SER A 806 36.82 -56.53 4.65
CA SER A 806 37.27 -56.22 6.02
C SER A 806 38.22 -57.27 6.62
N THR A 807 38.46 -58.36 5.91
CA THR A 807 39.41 -59.42 6.29
C THR A 807 40.16 -59.86 5.04
N LEU A 808 41.49 -60.00 5.15
CA LEU A 808 42.38 -60.47 4.09
C LEU A 808 43.19 -61.65 4.60
N THR A 809 43.26 -62.73 3.84
CA THR A 809 44.00 -63.95 4.19
C THR A 809 45.23 -64.08 3.29
N LEU A 810 46.41 -64.20 3.90
CA LEU A 810 47.71 -64.29 3.24
C LEU A 810 48.30 -65.68 3.52
N ASN A 811 48.54 -66.46 2.46
CA ASN A 811 48.89 -67.89 2.55
C ASN A 811 50.36 -68.14 2.19
N GLY A 812 50.91 -69.27 2.63
CA GLY A 812 52.23 -69.75 2.19
C GLY A 812 53.42 -69.11 2.92
N LEU A 813 53.20 -68.63 4.14
CA LEU A 813 54.15 -67.85 4.91
C LEU A 813 55.06 -68.74 5.78
N ARG A 814 56.10 -68.15 6.38
CA ARG A 814 57.13 -68.87 7.15
C ARG A 814 57.43 -68.18 8.47
N ILE A 815 57.58 -68.98 9.52
CA ILE A 815 58.14 -68.59 10.83
C ILE A 815 59.44 -69.38 11.03
N ASP A 816 60.53 -68.68 11.32
CA ASP A 816 61.86 -69.27 11.55
C ASP A 816 62.06 -69.68 13.03
N PRO A 817 62.91 -70.68 13.33
CA PRO A 817 63.24 -71.04 14.72
C PRO A 817 64.10 -69.98 15.40
N ALA A 818 63.95 -69.83 16.73
CA ALA A 818 64.76 -68.91 17.53
C ALA A 818 66.20 -69.45 17.77
N PRO A 819 67.22 -68.58 17.90
CA PRO A 819 68.61 -69.00 18.09
C PRO A 819 68.94 -69.40 19.54
N GLU A 820 69.59 -70.55 19.72
CA GLU A 820 70.01 -71.08 21.02
C GLU A 820 71.43 -70.66 21.43
N GLY A 821 71.71 -70.53 22.75
CA GLY A 821 73.08 -70.59 23.25
C GLY A 821 73.37 -70.06 24.66
N THR A 822 73.49 -70.97 25.65
CA THR A 822 74.67 -71.11 26.57
C THR A 822 74.42 -72.25 27.60
N VAL A 823 75.44 -72.64 28.39
CA VAL A 823 75.58 -74.01 28.94
C VAL A 823 75.69 -74.09 30.49
N ARG A 824 75.31 -75.27 31.02
CA ARG A 824 75.49 -75.90 32.35
C ARG A 824 76.93 -75.76 32.94
N PRO A 825 77.27 -76.15 34.22
CA PRO A 825 76.58 -77.07 35.17
C PRO A 825 76.69 -76.74 36.70
N GLY A 826 76.25 -77.64 37.61
CA GLY A 826 76.68 -77.61 39.03
C GLY A 826 75.80 -78.38 40.05
N VAL A 827 76.32 -79.45 40.65
CA VAL A 827 75.70 -80.45 41.56
C VAL A 827 75.52 -79.97 43.02
N VAL A 828 74.52 -80.49 43.77
CA VAL A 828 74.55 -81.05 45.17
C VAL A 828 73.14 -81.14 45.81
N GLU A 829 72.98 -81.98 46.84
CA GLU A 829 71.71 -82.47 47.42
C GLU A 829 71.05 -81.60 48.53
N LYS A 830 69.81 -81.99 48.88
CA LYS A 830 69.03 -81.64 50.10
C LYS A 830 69.81 -81.96 51.41
N PRO A 831 69.49 -81.38 52.59
CA PRO A 831 68.15 -81.47 53.21
C PRO A 831 67.68 -80.27 54.11
N ASP A 832 66.64 -80.56 54.89
CA ASP A 832 66.05 -79.89 56.07
C ASP A 832 65.22 -78.58 55.95
N PRO A 833 64.04 -78.53 56.62
CA PRO A 833 63.23 -77.32 56.81
C PRO A 833 63.05 -76.91 58.29
N GLU A 834 63.13 -75.61 58.61
CA GLU A 834 62.23 -74.95 59.59
C GLU A 834 62.46 -73.42 59.71
N ARG A 835 61.44 -72.72 60.25
CA ARG A 835 61.38 -71.26 60.53
C ARG A 835 61.39 -70.35 59.29
N THR A 836 60.66 -69.22 59.26
CA THR A 836 60.04 -68.43 60.34
C THR A 836 58.50 -68.29 60.24
N PRO A 837 57.81 -67.90 61.34
CA PRO A 837 56.35 -67.81 61.42
C PRO A 837 55.79 -66.38 61.20
N ASP A 838 54.44 -66.29 61.20
CA ASP A 838 53.62 -65.16 61.71
C ASP A 838 53.75 -63.75 61.06
N ARG A 839 52.73 -62.87 61.06
CA ARG A 839 51.24 -62.98 61.12
C ARG A 839 50.60 -61.58 60.94
N ASN A 840 49.27 -61.53 60.95
CA ASN A 840 48.42 -60.41 61.42
C ASN A 840 48.31 -59.12 60.56
N ALA A 841 47.34 -58.30 60.99
CA ALA A 841 47.13 -56.87 60.71
C ALA A 841 46.35 -56.45 59.44
N GLN A 842 45.06 -56.80 59.41
CA GLN A 842 43.99 -55.78 59.27
C GLN A 842 43.98 -54.86 60.52
N PRO A 843 43.28 -53.70 60.54
CA PRO A 843 42.70 -52.93 59.44
C PRO A 843 43.58 -51.68 59.09
N ASP A 844 43.30 -50.38 59.20
CA ASP A 844 42.15 -49.53 59.63
C ASP A 844 42.28 -48.10 59.00
N PRO A 845 41.57 -47.00 59.38
CA PRO A 845 40.90 -46.17 58.36
C PRO A 845 41.18 -44.65 58.51
N ASN A 846 40.20 -43.82 58.12
CA ASN A 846 40.12 -42.34 58.19
C ASN A 846 41.08 -41.61 57.22
N ALA A 847 40.67 -40.86 56.19
CA ALA A 847 39.61 -39.84 56.03
C ALA A 847 40.05 -38.39 56.37
N GLN A 848 40.27 -37.60 55.30
CA GLN A 848 40.01 -36.14 55.21
C GLN A 848 40.85 -35.17 56.09
N PRO A 849 40.74 -33.83 55.91
CA PRO A 849 40.75 -33.07 54.63
C PRO A 849 41.64 -31.79 54.67
N ASP A 850 41.91 -31.18 53.49
CA ASP A 850 42.37 -29.77 53.32
C ASP A 850 43.73 -29.39 53.99
N PRO A 851 44.26 -28.13 53.91
CA PRO A 851 43.96 -26.98 53.05
C PRO A 851 45.19 -26.36 52.30
N ASN A 852 44.93 -25.32 51.49
CA ASN A 852 45.77 -24.16 51.05
C ASN A 852 47.32 -24.08 51.31
N GLY A 853 48.06 -23.66 50.27
CA GLY A 853 49.35 -22.92 50.34
C GLY A 853 50.62 -23.77 50.03
N GLN A 854 51.57 -23.45 49.13
CA GLN A 854 52.26 -22.21 48.67
C GLN A 854 53.15 -21.52 49.71
N PRO A 855 54.24 -20.80 49.33
CA PRO A 855 54.74 -20.41 47.98
C PRO A 855 56.12 -21.09 47.67
N ASP A 856 57.11 -20.62 46.88
CA ASP A 856 57.38 -19.37 46.13
C ASP A 856 58.49 -19.52 45.05
N THR A 857 58.61 -18.54 44.13
CA THR A 857 59.75 -18.22 43.21
C THR A 857 60.19 -19.24 42.13
N ASN A 858 60.68 -18.88 40.93
CA ASN A 858 60.68 -17.64 40.11
C ASN A 858 60.94 -18.05 38.62
N GLY A 859 60.48 -17.36 37.57
CA GLY A 859 59.64 -16.17 37.50
C GLY A 859 59.21 -15.81 36.06
N GLN A 860 58.30 -14.84 35.94
CA GLN A 860 57.73 -14.18 34.74
C GLN A 860 58.80 -13.41 33.90
N PRO A 861 58.53 -12.79 32.69
CA PRO A 861 57.25 -12.16 32.28
C PRO A 861 56.78 -12.10 30.77
N ASP A 862 55.47 -11.78 30.65
CA ASP A 862 54.79 -10.80 29.75
C ASP A 862 54.45 -10.96 28.23
N THR A 863 53.12 -11.05 28.00
CA THR A 863 52.25 -10.22 27.10
C THR A 863 51.93 -10.54 25.61
N ASN A 864 50.62 -10.47 25.32
CA ASN A 864 49.87 -9.95 24.14
C ASN A 864 50.25 -10.27 22.68
N GLY A 865 49.23 -10.57 21.85
CA GLY A 865 49.29 -10.32 20.39
C GLY A 865 48.20 -10.93 19.48
N GLN A 866 47.40 -10.06 18.84
CA GLN A 866 47.20 -10.10 17.36
C GLN A 866 48.34 -9.25 16.72
N PRO A 867 48.55 -9.10 15.38
CA PRO A 867 47.69 -9.44 14.24
C PRO A 867 48.47 -9.98 13.00
N ASP A 868 48.12 -9.53 11.80
CA ASP A 868 48.63 -9.93 10.48
C ASP A 868 50.01 -9.33 10.05
N THR A 869 50.51 -9.85 8.91
CA THR A 869 51.46 -9.27 7.92
C THR A 869 53.00 -9.41 8.08
N ASN A 870 53.60 -9.96 7.00
CA ASN A 870 54.84 -9.60 6.30
C ASN A 870 56.15 -9.21 7.05
N GLY A 871 57.20 -10.04 6.87
CA GLY A 871 58.61 -9.64 7.09
C GLY A 871 59.66 -10.63 6.55
N LYS A 872 60.60 -10.17 5.70
CA LYS A 872 61.79 -10.91 5.21
C LYS A 872 62.95 -10.82 6.25
N HIS A 873 64.08 -11.54 6.22
CA HIS A 873 65.04 -11.81 5.12
C HIS A 873 66.13 -12.85 5.54
N GLY A 874 66.80 -13.50 4.56
CA GLY A 874 68.13 -14.15 4.70
C GLY A 874 68.13 -15.68 4.46
N LEU A 875 68.49 -16.22 3.29
CA LEU A 875 69.81 -16.34 2.60
C LEU A 875 70.71 -17.49 3.09
N ILE A 876 70.95 -18.47 2.20
CA ILE A 876 72.26 -19.09 1.92
C ILE A 876 72.27 -19.62 0.46
N GLU A 877 73.26 -19.12 -0.30
CA GLU A 877 73.94 -19.66 -1.51
C GLU A 877 73.19 -20.02 -2.83
N MET A 878 74.02 -20.23 -3.86
CA MET A 878 73.82 -20.22 -5.32
C MET A 878 74.76 -21.28 -5.95
N PRO A 879 74.76 -21.63 -7.26
CA PRO A 879 74.38 -20.84 -8.47
C PRO A 879 73.29 -21.51 -9.35
N GLY A 880 72.69 -20.89 -10.38
CA GLY A 880 72.85 -19.57 -11.04
C GLY A 880 71.75 -19.42 -12.14
N SER A 881 71.82 -18.63 -13.22
CA SER A 881 72.65 -17.46 -13.63
C SER A 881 72.23 -17.02 -15.06
N ILE A 882 72.24 -15.72 -15.39
CA ILE A 882 72.07 -15.11 -16.75
C ILE A 882 70.63 -15.26 -17.35
N GLU A 883 69.91 -14.22 -17.83
CA GLU A 883 70.12 -12.76 -17.90
C GLU A 883 68.78 -11.98 -17.94
N THR A 884 68.84 -10.63 -17.89
CA THR A 884 67.73 -9.65 -18.05
C THR A 884 68.29 -8.44 -18.84
N PRO A 885 67.61 -7.28 -19.08
CA PRO A 885 66.22 -6.85 -18.81
C PRO A 885 65.55 -6.09 -20.01
N ALA A 886 64.36 -5.50 -19.80
CA ALA A 886 64.02 -4.14 -20.25
C ALA A 886 62.66 -3.65 -19.70
N SER A 887 62.52 -2.35 -19.44
CA SER A 887 61.28 -1.73 -18.92
C SER A 887 60.94 -0.40 -19.61
N ILE A 888 59.76 -0.31 -20.24
CA ILE A 888 59.15 0.91 -20.81
C ILE A 888 57.62 0.72 -20.72
N GLY A 889 56.74 1.68 -20.42
CA GLY A 889 56.91 3.09 -20.01
C GLY A 889 55.59 3.86 -20.22
N LYS A 890 55.28 4.90 -19.41
CA LYS A 890 54.12 5.79 -19.66
C LYS A 890 54.44 6.79 -20.79
N PRO A 891 53.46 7.07 -21.66
CA PRO A 891 52.88 8.43 -21.75
C PRO A 891 51.35 8.40 -21.54
N GLY A 892 50.60 9.50 -21.59
CA GLY A 892 51.00 10.92 -21.75
C GLY A 892 49.85 11.75 -22.33
N SER A 893 49.46 12.79 -21.60
CA SER A 893 48.34 13.73 -21.86
C SER A 893 48.17 14.28 -23.29
N GLY A 894 46.91 14.43 -23.73
CA GLY A 894 46.50 15.36 -24.79
C GLY A 894 45.05 15.16 -25.26
N ALA A 895 44.32 16.15 -25.79
CA ALA A 895 43.90 17.46 -25.28
C ALA A 895 43.17 18.21 -26.44
N LYS A 896 41.97 18.74 -26.14
CA LYS A 896 41.11 19.65 -26.95
C LYS A 896 40.20 19.04 -28.06
N PRO A 897 38.99 19.63 -28.26
CA PRO A 897 38.05 19.28 -29.33
C PRO A 897 38.27 20.11 -30.61
N VAL A 898 37.59 19.72 -31.69
CA VAL A 898 37.56 20.42 -32.99
C VAL A 898 36.28 21.27 -33.12
N PHE A 899 36.41 22.49 -33.65
CA PHE A 899 35.30 23.36 -34.02
C PHE A 899 34.81 23.07 -35.45
N VAL A 900 33.51 23.25 -35.70
CA VAL A 900 32.96 23.53 -37.03
C VAL A 900 32.02 24.74 -36.91
N VAL A 901 32.12 25.64 -37.89
CA VAL A 901 31.43 26.92 -38.10
C VAL A 901 31.24 26.95 -39.64
N ASP A 902 30.12 27.33 -40.26
CA ASP A 902 29.31 28.57 -40.18
C ASP A 902 27.97 28.36 -40.97
N PRO A 903 27.25 29.37 -41.51
CA PRO A 903 26.44 30.42 -40.86
C PRO A 903 24.93 30.40 -41.26
N GLY A 904 24.11 31.28 -40.66
CA GLY A 904 23.03 31.96 -41.39
C GLY A 904 21.66 32.10 -40.69
N GLY A 905 21.18 33.33 -40.52
CA GLY A 905 19.79 33.63 -40.13
C GLY A 905 19.63 34.87 -39.22
N ALA A 906 19.15 35.99 -39.78
CA ALA A 906 18.78 37.20 -39.02
C ALA A 906 17.30 37.14 -38.57
N GLY A 907 16.86 37.89 -37.55
CA GLY A 907 17.56 38.81 -36.64
C GLY A 907 16.60 39.83 -36.00
N THR A 908 17.14 40.83 -35.29
CA THR A 908 16.44 41.99 -34.65
C THR A 908 15.48 41.67 -33.48
N SER A 909 15.18 42.56 -32.53
CA SER A 909 15.98 43.64 -31.88
C SER A 909 15.25 44.13 -30.63
N GLY A 910 15.90 44.23 -29.45
CA GLY A 910 15.25 44.70 -28.22
C GLY A 910 16.19 45.20 -27.11
N ARG A 911 16.06 46.48 -26.75
CA ARG A 911 16.68 47.16 -25.58
C ARG A 911 16.05 46.67 -24.25
N SER A 912 16.63 46.84 -23.06
CA SER A 912 18.01 47.09 -22.59
C SER A 912 18.01 47.09 -21.03
N THR A 913 19.20 47.08 -20.41
CA THR A 913 19.49 47.46 -19.00
C THR A 913 18.72 46.77 -17.85
N ARG A 914 19.42 45.88 -17.13
CA ARG A 914 19.72 45.97 -15.67
C ARG A 914 20.91 45.03 -15.41
N ALA A 915 22.07 45.54 -15.01
CA ALA A 915 22.44 45.90 -13.63
C ALA A 915 22.64 44.65 -12.75
N VAL A 916 23.90 44.25 -12.56
CA VAL A 916 24.31 43.16 -11.67
C VAL A 916 24.12 43.62 -10.22
N GLY A 917 23.29 42.90 -9.46
CA GLY A 917 23.13 43.08 -8.02
C GLY A 917 23.25 41.74 -7.31
N VAL A 918 24.35 41.53 -6.59
CA VAL A 918 24.52 40.35 -5.74
C VAL A 918 23.68 40.54 -4.48
N SER A 919 22.77 39.60 -4.20
CA SER A 919 22.06 39.52 -2.93
C SER A 919 22.17 38.10 -2.38
N ILE A 920 22.50 37.98 -1.10
CA ILE A 920 22.79 36.69 -0.45
C ILE A 920 21.47 36.04 -0.05
N GLY A 921 21.06 35.01 -0.80
CA GLY A 921 19.87 34.21 -0.47
C GLY A 921 20.14 33.23 0.66
N GLY A 922 19.50 33.42 1.81
CA GLY A 922 19.52 32.45 2.91
C GLY A 922 18.71 31.20 2.57
N CYS A 923 19.29 30.02 2.77
CA CYS A 923 18.62 28.74 2.50
C CYS A 923 17.56 28.43 3.57
N GLY A 924 16.28 28.57 3.22
CA GLY A 924 15.19 27.90 3.93
C GLY A 924 15.07 26.45 3.46
N ALA A 925 15.00 25.51 4.39
CA ALA A 925 14.57 24.13 4.11
C ALA A 925 13.04 24.11 3.81
N VAL A 926 12.44 23.07 3.21
CA VAL A 926 12.86 21.67 3.08
C VAL A 926 12.49 21.13 1.69
N SER A 927 13.34 20.32 1.08
CA SER A 927 12.94 19.34 0.05
C SER A 927 13.34 17.94 0.52
N GLY A 928 12.38 17.00 0.54
CA GLY A 928 12.60 15.66 1.07
C GLY A 928 13.36 14.74 0.12
N CYS A 929 14.08 13.77 0.70
CA CYS A 929 14.60 12.61 -0.01
C CYS A 929 13.94 11.34 0.52
N VAL A 930 13.51 10.47 -0.40
CA VAL A 930 12.97 9.13 -0.12
C VAL A 930 14.13 8.15 0.15
N HIS A 931 13.84 7.01 0.76
CA HIS A 931 14.83 6.02 1.20
C HIS A 931 15.77 5.52 0.09
N ALA A 932 17.07 5.45 0.43
CA ALA A 932 18.01 4.47 -0.10
C ALA A 932 19.17 4.29 0.89
N LEU A 933 19.17 3.19 1.66
CA LEU A 933 20.33 2.76 2.46
C LEU A 933 20.52 1.25 2.37
N GLY A 934 21.41 0.86 1.46
CA GLY A 934 22.02 -0.47 1.47
C GLY A 934 23.07 -0.59 2.57
N GLN A 935 23.25 -1.84 3.01
CA GLN A 935 24.17 -2.33 4.04
C GLN A 935 25.56 -1.65 4.10
N PHE A 936 26.04 -1.37 5.31
CA PHE A 936 27.43 -1.64 5.70
C PHE A 936 27.51 -1.93 7.21
N ARG A 937 28.07 -3.09 7.60
CA ARG A 937 28.26 -3.45 9.01
C ARG A 937 29.43 -4.45 9.17
N PRO A 938 30.55 -4.06 9.80
CA PRO A 938 31.58 -5.02 10.22
C PRO A 938 31.11 -5.89 11.41
N PRO A 939 31.68 -7.08 11.62
CA PRO A 939 31.27 -8.01 12.68
C PRO A 939 31.93 -7.71 14.04
N GLY A 940 31.36 -8.29 15.11
CA GLY A 940 32.15 -8.65 16.30
C GLY A 940 32.04 -7.79 17.57
N ARG A 941 30.83 -7.50 18.07
CA ARG A 941 30.57 -7.29 19.52
C ARG A 941 29.19 -7.85 19.92
N PRO A 942 29.04 -8.43 21.14
CA PRO A 942 27.72 -8.83 21.66
C PRO A 942 26.87 -7.61 22.03
N CYS A 943 25.56 -7.82 22.18
CA CYS A 943 24.63 -6.77 22.60
C CYS A 943 24.86 -6.38 24.07
N GLU A 944 25.16 -5.11 24.31
CA GLU A 944 25.12 -4.51 25.65
C GLU A 944 23.81 -3.69 25.75
N GLU A 945 22.84 -4.17 26.54
CA GLU A 945 21.60 -3.42 26.76
C GLU A 945 21.88 -2.18 27.62
N ARG A 946 21.68 -1.00 27.05
CA ARG A 946 21.69 0.27 27.78
C ARG A 946 20.28 0.85 27.87
N PRO A 947 19.79 1.21 29.07
CA PRO A 947 18.52 1.90 29.20
C PRO A 947 18.48 3.21 28.40
N LEU A 948 17.32 3.49 27.80
CA LEU A 948 17.07 4.67 26.95
C LEU A 948 17.38 6.02 27.64
N ALA A 949 17.48 6.05 28.98
CA ALA A 949 17.81 7.21 29.78
C ALA A 949 19.21 7.80 29.53
N ASP A 950 20.20 7.00 29.13
CA ASP A 950 21.59 7.50 28.95
C ASP A 950 21.85 8.14 27.57
N LEU A 951 20.97 7.95 26.59
CA LEU A 951 21.04 8.59 25.26
C LEU A 951 20.35 9.96 25.20
N LEU A 952 19.75 10.43 26.30
CA LEU A 952 18.94 11.66 26.36
C LEU A 952 19.46 12.69 27.37
N LYS A 953 20.78 12.75 27.60
CA LYS A 953 21.44 13.80 28.39
C LYS A 953 21.76 15.03 27.51
N PRO A 954 21.03 16.16 27.61
CA PRO A 954 21.49 17.41 27.04
C PRO A 954 22.72 17.94 27.80
N PRO A 955 23.53 18.82 27.19
CA PRO A 955 24.59 19.55 27.90
C PRO A 955 24.01 20.49 28.98
N ALA A 956 24.89 21.00 29.84
CA ALA A 956 24.52 21.65 31.10
C ALA A 956 23.60 22.88 30.98
N SER A 957 22.80 23.06 32.03
CA SER A 957 21.78 24.09 32.27
C SER A 957 22.39 25.51 32.49
N PRO A 958 21.61 26.60 32.75
CA PRO A 958 20.15 26.64 32.99
C PRO A 958 19.35 27.83 32.41
N LEU A 959 18.03 27.67 32.34
CA LEU A 959 17.09 28.50 33.11
C LEU A 959 15.73 27.78 33.27
N LYS A 960 15.00 28.08 34.36
CA LYS A 960 13.84 27.31 34.84
C LYS A 960 12.50 27.98 34.51
N VAL A 961 11.49 27.17 34.19
CA VAL A 961 10.19 27.14 34.91
C VAL A 961 9.82 25.67 35.06
N ASP A 962 9.14 25.28 36.14
CA ASP A 962 8.76 23.88 36.43
C ASP A 962 7.27 23.77 36.86
N GLN A 963 6.70 22.59 36.59
CA GLN A 963 5.42 22.02 37.06
C GLN A 963 4.08 22.63 36.58
N GLY A 964 3.45 21.87 35.68
CA GLY A 964 1.99 21.80 35.48
C GLY A 964 1.64 20.41 34.93
N VAL A 965 1.14 19.50 35.78
CA VAL A 965 1.02 18.07 35.45
C VAL A 965 -0.36 17.70 34.92
N CYS A 966 -0.41 17.09 33.72
CA CYS A 966 -1.56 16.32 33.25
C CYS A 966 -1.21 14.84 33.15
N ARG A 967 -1.97 13.98 33.84
CA ARG A 967 -1.91 12.52 33.70
C ARG A 967 -2.97 12.06 32.71
N LEU A 968 -2.57 11.41 31.62
CA LEU A 968 -3.47 10.52 30.88
C LEU A 968 -3.68 9.24 31.69
N LYS A 969 -4.88 8.67 31.58
CA LYS A 969 -5.33 7.54 32.39
C LYS A 969 -5.88 6.46 31.47
N GLU A 970 -5.05 5.46 31.18
CA GLU A 970 -5.42 4.34 30.34
C GLU A 970 -6.59 3.56 30.94
N ARG A 971 -7.45 3.03 30.07
CA ARG A 971 -8.38 1.94 30.38
C ARG A 971 -8.45 0.97 29.22
N SER A 972 -7.89 -0.21 29.44
CA SER A 972 -8.11 -1.40 28.64
C SER A 972 -9.50 -1.99 28.91
N SER A 973 -10.22 -2.40 27.87
CA SER A 973 -11.30 -3.39 27.95
C SER A 973 -11.54 -3.98 26.56
N GLU A 974 -11.23 -5.26 26.40
CA GLU A 974 -11.72 -6.09 25.29
C GLU A 974 -13.13 -6.61 25.58
N GLU A 975 -13.67 -7.39 24.63
CA GLU A 975 -14.99 -8.06 24.62
C GLU A 975 -16.22 -7.14 24.50
N GLY A 976 -17.06 -7.37 23.46
CA GLY A 976 -18.31 -6.61 23.29
C GLY A 976 -19.19 -6.93 22.07
N LYS A 977 -18.60 -7.21 20.89
CA LYS A 977 -19.26 -7.34 19.56
C LYS A 977 -19.86 -6.03 18.99
N PRO A 978 -20.12 -5.96 17.66
CA PRO A 978 -19.70 -6.89 16.61
C PRO A 978 -18.30 -6.59 16.07
#